data_AF-A0A416DG10-F1
#
_entry.id   AF-A0A416DG10-F1
#
_cell.length_a   1.000
_cell.length_b   1.000
_cell.length_c   1.000
_cell.angle_alpha   90.00
_cell.angle_beta   90.00
_cell.angle_gamma   90.00
#
_symmetry.space_group_name_H-M   'P 1'
#
loop_
_entity.id
_entity.type
_entity.pdbx_description
1 polymer ?
#
loop_
_entity_poly.entity_id
_entity_poly.type
_entity_poly.pdbx_seq_one_letter_code
_entity_poly.pdbx_strand_id
1 'polypeptide(L)'
;MAFFTTQRKETGSYNTKRTKPCRSRRKGKIYNEKTKNGKLTVWGAYERVILAIQNARKWADSTCRAYDSVFYHYIAEIYNDIEYASLTEETAEQIWSSKIDIFEGSDAQDQRARSIFVSFVEQACRAGLSSMRFRDLAPFVIPADLSQLTVEQLLAVREAAELCKWRPKSLTIEAEIKIYNELIKRASTQGECIALLVMLLLGCRTSEAAGLSFGNVRKMADDLYSIERREVEEQSSRTVKAGSKTASGYRLLPLLPQFYDLLEERKRMVQEYMEENGYTDLDIDKMPLACQGTNLLTRCTAKEMNRVFKDICIDVGVEEGFFFEAEAMMAIDKEAGVEYENTVVAYILRHQAATELIASDASRAAISVLMGHKIEDPNVKAFDYANADGQRELLHILMQRPLYRYICGATDIEQTTLEKGQSAVCGGSTRLVAQEDEEFDLYIDTLEPYDTMQIQLEGDIRLMKKDARKTTALPYQRPSGLSMVNAVTQVVTEAEKNVRAGKLADKPVMIAQCDDPLSELMTIDDLQINWKPQITNGDGDPIADSSEEVQMAVCEDTLIAVLPGGVLKEVPKKEFVYNGTKRARRDEKIFADKTIDRVKTILPFSQYADKIVISREGTAWYLLAEVSVEEFLQADAWEECRRALAAGGIMIPCEKDADSLICGAKNGDIVRLPADKLCAWQGQRQVVRIGEAPLAAACFCKATDDILLISEKGQALRTHVSDLYKRVDIGGGLTKGMRMKTGTDDRLCCCLVYQPKRSLTAVSQQRKLLVLRADSEEKAQLRAQGHVGEGVCLVYVEGSDRLAEVLYTDQAVLLLSDSGYAQCRDVSVLREKGRGAKGIEGMKRGQIIRAVCAKVK
;
A
#
# COMPACT_ATOMS: atom_id res chain seq x y z
N MET A 1 -1.07 -1.76 19.61
CA MET A 1 -2.25 -0.94 20.00
C MET A 1 -2.97 -1.59 21.18
N ALA A 2 -3.37 -0.81 22.19
CA ALA A 2 -4.20 -1.29 23.30
C ALA A 2 -5.65 -1.56 22.85
N PHE A 3 -6.31 -2.59 23.39
CA PHE A 3 -7.65 -3.01 22.93
C PHE A 3 -8.76 -2.04 23.36
N PHE A 4 -8.56 -1.35 24.49
CA PHE A 4 -9.42 -0.29 25.02
C PHE A 4 -8.64 1.01 25.21
N THR A 5 -8.82 1.97 24.30
CA THR A 5 -8.17 3.31 24.37
C THR A 5 -9.03 4.33 25.11
N THR A 6 -8.39 5.26 25.84
CA THR A 6 -9.15 6.23 26.66
C THR A 6 -9.61 7.47 25.91
N GLN A 7 -10.91 7.78 25.99
CA GLN A 7 -11.41 9.11 25.62
C GLN A 7 -11.23 10.07 26.80
N ARG A 8 -10.41 11.11 26.62
CA ARG A 8 -9.93 11.97 27.72
C ARG A 8 -10.78 13.22 28.04
N LYS A 9 -11.78 13.57 27.22
CA LYS A 9 -12.58 14.80 27.37
C LYS A 9 -14.04 14.54 27.81
N GLU A 10 -14.70 15.58 28.30
CA GLU A 10 -16.17 15.65 28.39
C GLU A 10 -16.73 15.58 26.96
N THR A 11 -17.55 14.57 26.65
CA THR A 11 -18.07 14.33 25.28
C THR A 11 -19.48 14.89 25.08
N GLY A 12 -19.89 15.84 25.93
CA GLY A 12 -21.16 16.55 25.80
C GLY A 12 -21.13 17.94 26.45
N SER A 13 -22.08 18.78 26.05
CA SER A 13 -22.19 20.19 26.46
C SER A 13 -23.21 20.44 27.59
N TYR A 14 -23.73 19.39 28.23
CA TYR A 14 -24.79 19.52 29.24
C TYR A 14 -24.24 19.97 30.59
N ASN A 15 -24.33 21.27 30.86
CA ASN A 15 -23.71 21.91 32.03
C ASN A 15 -24.43 21.66 33.37
N THR A 16 -25.64 21.09 33.38
CA THR A 16 -26.45 20.89 34.60
C THR A 16 -26.17 19.52 35.23
N LYS A 17 -25.71 19.48 36.48
CA LYS A 17 -25.53 18.21 37.22
C LYS A 17 -26.88 17.51 37.46
N ARG A 18 -26.97 16.24 37.09
CA ARG A 18 -28.13 15.37 37.34
C ARG A 18 -28.13 14.83 38.76
N THR A 19 -29.32 14.73 39.36
CA THR A 19 -29.56 14.10 40.68
C THR A 19 -30.05 12.66 40.57
N LYS A 20 -30.49 12.22 39.38
CA LYS A 20 -30.89 10.84 39.06
C LYS A 20 -30.38 10.47 37.65
N PRO A 21 -29.96 9.22 37.41
CA PRO A 21 -29.46 8.81 36.10
C PRO A 21 -30.59 8.71 35.08
N CYS A 22 -30.33 9.19 33.86
CA CYS A 22 -31.24 9.06 32.73
C CYS A 22 -31.00 7.71 32.04
N ARG A 23 -32.01 6.83 32.01
CA ARG A 23 -31.91 5.44 31.52
C ARG A 23 -32.78 5.22 30.28
N SER A 24 -32.41 4.23 29.46
CA SER A 24 -33.17 3.74 28.32
C SER A 24 -34.43 2.95 28.74
N ARG A 25 -35.33 2.67 27.79
CA ARG A 25 -36.40 1.68 28.00
C ARG A 25 -35.84 0.27 27.79
N ARG A 26 -35.34 -0.32 28.87
CA ARG A 26 -34.83 -1.70 28.90
C ARG A 26 -36.00 -2.69 28.78
N LYS A 27 -35.91 -3.64 27.85
CA LYS A 27 -36.85 -4.76 27.63
C LYS A 27 -36.03 -6.00 27.27
N GLY A 28 -36.39 -7.16 27.81
CA GLY A 28 -35.71 -8.43 27.52
C GLY A 28 -34.97 -8.99 28.73
N LYS A 29 -33.67 -9.28 28.56
CA LYS A 29 -32.84 -10.00 29.56
C LYS A 29 -32.75 -9.25 30.90
N ILE A 30 -32.78 -10.00 31.99
CA ILE A 30 -32.59 -9.47 33.35
C ILE A 30 -31.19 -9.89 33.82
N TYR A 31 -30.34 -8.90 34.07
CA TYR A 31 -28.98 -9.12 34.59
C TYR A 31 -28.97 -8.98 36.11
N ASN A 32 -28.30 -9.90 36.80
CA ASN A 32 -28.17 -9.85 38.26
C ASN A 32 -27.20 -8.74 38.67
N GLU A 33 -27.54 -7.92 39.67
CA GLU A 33 -26.58 -6.95 40.26
C GLU A 33 -25.48 -7.64 41.10
N LYS A 34 -25.71 -8.89 41.52
CA LYS A 34 -24.80 -9.67 42.34
C LYS A 34 -24.66 -11.09 41.82
N THR A 35 -23.45 -11.63 41.92
CA THR A 35 -23.18 -13.06 41.72
C THR A 35 -23.86 -13.89 42.81
N LYS A 36 -23.92 -15.21 42.62
CA LYS A 36 -24.47 -16.16 43.62
C LYS A 36 -23.80 -16.06 45.00
N ASN A 37 -22.57 -15.54 45.06
CA ASN A 37 -21.80 -15.34 46.28
C ASN A 37 -21.97 -13.92 46.89
N GLY A 38 -22.95 -13.15 46.42
CA GLY A 38 -23.29 -11.81 46.94
C GLY A 38 -22.35 -10.68 46.51
N LYS A 39 -21.36 -10.96 45.65
CA LYS A 39 -20.39 -10.01 45.11
C LYS A 39 -20.97 -9.23 43.93
N LEU A 40 -20.49 -8.01 43.68
CA LEU A 40 -20.98 -7.18 42.58
C LEU A 40 -20.65 -7.78 41.20
N THR A 41 -21.64 -7.83 40.30
CA THR A 41 -21.38 -8.06 38.88
C THR A 41 -20.92 -6.79 38.18
N VAL A 42 -20.40 -6.89 36.94
CA VAL A 42 -20.15 -5.73 36.06
C VAL A 42 -21.42 -4.87 35.91
N TRP A 43 -22.59 -5.49 35.74
CA TRP A 43 -23.88 -4.81 35.70
C TRP A 43 -24.22 -4.07 37.00
N GLY A 44 -24.09 -4.72 38.15
CA GLY A 44 -24.36 -4.11 39.45
C GLY A 44 -23.35 -3.01 39.83
N ALA A 45 -22.12 -3.09 39.33
CA ALA A 45 -21.14 -2.01 39.43
C ALA A 45 -21.55 -0.80 38.57
N TYR A 46 -21.98 -1.03 37.33
CA TYR A 46 -22.45 0.01 36.42
C TYR A 46 -23.64 0.79 36.99
N GLU A 47 -24.65 0.11 37.55
CA GLU A 47 -25.80 0.75 38.19
C GLU A 47 -25.44 1.70 39.34
N ARG A 48 -24.30 1.48 40.00
CA ARG A 48 -23.81 2.37 41.08
C ARG A 48 -23.10 3.61 40.56
N VAL A 49 -22.50 3.56 39.37
CA VAL A 49 -21.69 4.66 38.82
C VAL A 49 -22.27 5.35 37.60
N ILE A 50 -23.36 4.84 37.00
CA ILE A 50 -24.02 5.44 35.82
C ILE A 50 -24.31 6.94 36.00
N LEU A 51 -24.73 7.39 37.19
CA LEU A 51 -24.95 8.82 37.47
C LEU A 51 -23.63 9.62 37.50
N ALA A 52 -22.56 9.03 38.03
CA ALA A 52 -21.23 9.65 38.03
C ALA A 52 -20.68 9.75 36.61
N ILE A 53 -20.84 8.72 35.76
CA ILE A 53 -20.47 8.74 34.34
C ILE A 53 -21.21 9.87 33.62
N GLN A 54 -22.54 9.93 33.74
CA GLN A 54 -23.37 10.94 33.04
C GLN A 54 -23.04 12.37 33.47
N ASN A 55 -22.68 12.59 34.73
CA ASN A 55 -22.27 13.90 35.26
C ASN A 55 -20.81 14.25 34.91
N ALA A 56 -19.90 13.28 34.89
CA ALA A 56 -18.49 13.48 34.53
C ALA A 56 -18.27 13.69 33.02
N ARG A 57 -19.19 13.19 32.18
CA ARG A 57 -19.10 13.30 30.71
C ARG A 57 -20.05 14.34 30.10
N LYS A 58 -20.87 15.03 30.92
CA LYS A 58 -21.82 16.08 30.50
C LYS A 58 -22.73 15.70 29.32
N TRP A 59 -23.17 14.44 29.26
CA TRP A 59 -24.00 13.93 28.18
C TRP A 59 -25.39 14.57 28.15
N ALA A 60 -25.96 14.73 26.95
CA ALA A 60 -27.37 15.08 26.78
C ALA A 60 -28.28 13.88 27.11
N ASP A 61 -29.56 14.14 27.38
CA ASP A 61 -30.52 13.10 27.77
C ASP A 61 -30.73 12.00 26.70
N SER A 62 -30.63 12.36 25.42
CA SER A 62 -30.61 11.43 24.29
C SER A 62 -29.38 10.51 24.34
N THR A 63 -28.19 11.08 24.50
CA THR A 63 -26.92 10.36 24.62
C THR A 63 -26.92 9.42 25.83
N CYS A 64 -27.39 9.89 27.00
CA CYS A 64 -27.52 9.05 28.20
C CYS A 64 -28.38 7.80 27.93
N ARG A 65 -29.51 7.94 27.23
CA ARG A 65 -30.39 6.81 26.88
C ARG A 65 -29.77 5.91 25.82
N ALA A 66 -29.10 6.46 24.82
CA ALA A 66 -28.40 5.67 23.81
C ALA A 66 -27.29 4.82 24.43
N TYR A 67 -26.46 5.40 25.30
CA TYR A 67 -25.32 4.72 25.92
C TYR A 67 -25.75 3.74 27.03
N ASP A 68 -26.81 4.04 27.78
CA ASP A 68 -27.46 3.08 28.67
C ASP A 68 -27.99 1.85 27.90
N SER A 69 -28.56 2.08 26.71
CA SER A 69 -29.02 1.01 25.83
C SER A 69 -27.85 0.17 25.29
N VAL A 70 -26.74 0.78 24.88
CA VAL A 70 -25.55 0.04 24.43
C VAL A 70 -24.94 -0.78 25.56
N PHE A 71 -24.85 -0.24 26.78
CA PHE A 71 -24.35 -1.00 27.93
C PHE A 71 -25.25 -2.19 28.26
N TYR A 72 -26.58 -2.00 28.26
CA TYR A 72 -27.55 -3.04 28.57
C TYR A 72 -27.62 -4.17 27.52
N HIS A 73 -27.52 -3.87 26.22
CA HIS A 73 -27.63 -4.89 25.18
C HIS A 73 -26.31 -5.62 24.88
N TYR A 74 -25.16 -4.96 25.02
CA TYR A 74 -23.87 -5.54 24.64
C TYR A 74 -22.96 -5.81 25.85
N ILE A 75 -22.58 -4.77 26.59
CA ILE A 75 -21.55 -4.87 27.65
C ILE A 75 -22.02 -5.77 28.81
N ALA A 76 -23.29 -5.66 29.21
CA ALA A 76 -23.89 -6.50 30.24
C ALA A 76 -24.01 -7.98 29.81
N GLU A 77 -24.09 -8.26 28.51
CA GLU A 77 -24.12 -9.63 27.96
C GLU A 77 -22.71 -10.23 27.81
N ILE A 78 -21.75 -9.42 27.36
CA ILE A 78 -20.32 -9.79 27.30
C ILE A 78 -19.84 -10.21 28.69
N TYR A 79 -20.14 -9.43 29.73
CA TYR A 79 -19.71 -9.68 31.11
C TYR A 79 -20.81 -10.20 32.05
N ASN A 80 -21.80 -10.94 31.53
CA ASN A 80 -22.88 -11.46 32.38
C ASN A 80 -22.35 -12.37 33.50
N ASP A 81 -22.90 -12.18 34.71
CA ASP A 81 -22.54 -12.87 35.97
C ASP A 81 -21.04 -12.81 36.40
N ILE A 82 -20.20 -12.00 35.74
CA ILE A 82 -18.79 -11.78 36.10
C ILE A 82 -18.65 -10.84 37.31
N GLU A 83 -17.89 -11.24 38.34
CA GLU A 83 -17.55 -10.38 39.48
C GLU A 83 -16.62 -9.24 39.06
N TYR A 84 -17.05 -7.99 39.26
CA TYR A 84 -16.29 -6.82 38.81
C TYR A 84 -15.00 -6.57 39.61
N ALA A 85 -14.98 -6.94 40.89
CA ALA A 85 -13.82 -6.72 41.77
C ALA A 85 -12.62 -7.61 41.44
N SER A 86 -12.83 -8.72 40.71
CA SER A 86 -11.79 -9.64 40.25
C SER A 86 -11.45 -9.46 38.76
N LEU A 87 -12.13 -8.55 38.06
CA LEU A 87 -11.88 -8.29 36.64
C LEU A 87 -10.57 -7.49 36.48
N THR A 88 -9.67 -7.99 35.64
CA THR A 88 -8.42 -7.34 35.26
C THR A 88 -8.50 -6.80 33.83
N GLU A 89 -7.55 -5.95 33.43
CA GLU A 89 -7.41 -5.49 32.03
C GLU A 89 -7.35 -6.67 31.05
N GLU A 90 -6.38 -7.58 31.27
CA GLU A 90 -6.17 -8.78 30.45
C GLU A 90 -7.42 -9.69 30.36
N THR A 91 -8.07 -9.98 31.50
CA THR A 91 -9.28 -10.82 31.50
C THR A 91 -10.48 -10.12 30.86
N ALA A 92 -10.56 -8.79 30.93
CA ALA A 92 -11.58 -8.03 30.23
C ALA A 92 -11.40 -8.10 28.70
N GLU A 93 -10.16 -7.96 28.20
CA GLU A 93 -9.83 -8.05 26.76
C GLU A 93 -10.10 -9.45 26.19
N GLN A 94 -9.73 -10.51 26.91
CA GLN A 94 -9.98 -11.91 26.52
C GLN A 94 -11.49 -12.21 26.42
N ILE A 95 -12.29 -11.76 27.40
CA ILE A 95 -13.75 -11.96 27.40
C ILE A 95 -14.44 -11.16 26.29
N TRP A 96 -13.97 -9.94 25.97
CA TRP A 96 -14.52 -9.16 24.86
C TRP A 96 -14.18 -9.78 23.50
N SER A 97 -12.93 -10.18 23.31
CA SER A 97 -12.45 -10.78 22.05
C SER A 97 -13.18 -12.08 21.73
N SER A 98 -13.42 -12.94 22.73
CA SER A 98 -14.16 -14.20 22.56
C SER A 98 -15.67 -14.04 22.35
N LYS A 99 -16.20 -12.82 22.35
CA LYS A 99 -17.61 -12.49 22.15
C LYS A 99 -17.84 -11.36 21.14
N ILE A 100 -16.83 -11.02 20.33
CA ILE A 100 -16.87 -9.87 19.42
C ILE A 100 -17.98 -10.00 18.36
N ASP A 101 -18.36 -11.22 18.00
CA ASP A 101 -19.45 -11.55 17.07
C ASP A 101 -20.82 -10.99 17.51
N ILE A 102 -20.98 -10.59 18.78
CA ILE A 102 -22.18 -9.88 19.27
C ILE A 102 -22.41 -8.53 18.54
N PHE A 103 -21.39 -8.02 17.85
CA PHE A 103 -21.43 -6.78 17.05
C PHE A 103 -21.50 -7.02 15.53
N GLU A 104 -21.73 -8.26 15.06
CA GLU A 104 -21.76 -8.62 13.63
C GLU A 104 -22.54 -7.58 12.78
N GLY A 105 -21.84 -6.98 11.82
CA GLY A 105 -22.40 -5.97 10.91
C GLY A 105 -22.41 -4.53 11.41
N SER A 106 -21.80 -4.18 12.55
CA SER A 106 -21.77 -2.78 13.02
C SER A 106 -20.57 -2.39 13.91
N ASP A 107 -19.42 -2.11 13.30
CA ASP A 107 -18.20 -1.59 13.95
C ASP A 107 -18.48 -0.35 14.84
N ALA A 108 -19.41 0.51 14.41
CA ALA A 108 -19.81 1.70 15.15
C ALA A 108 -20.49 1.38 16.50
N GLN A 109 -21.04 0.18 16.70
CA GLN A 109 -21.56 -0.25 18.01
C GLN A 109 -20.46 -0.81 18.91
N ASP A 110 -19.49 -1.56 18.38
CA ASP A 110 -18.31 -2.01 19.14
C ASP A 110 -17.52 -0.79 19.65
N GLN A 111 -17.18 0.16 18.79
CA GLN A 111 -16.50 1.41 19.18
C GLN A 111 -17.26 2.19 20.27
N ARG A 112 -18.59 2.33 20.14
CA ARG A 112 -19.43 2.95 21.17
C ARG A 112 -19.40 2.16 22.48
N ALA A 113 -19.51 0.83 22.42
CA ALA A 113 -19.46 -0.03 23.59
C ALA A 113 -18.09 0.09 24.31
N ARG A 114 -16.97 0.08 23.58
CA ARG A 114 -15.62 0.26 24.15
C ARG A 114 -15.49 1.61 24.89
N SER A 115 -15.92 2.72 24.27
CA SER A 115 -15.91 4.06 24.90
C SER A 115 -16.70 4.12 26.21
N ILE A 116 -17.89 3.50 26.24
CA ILE A 116 -18.74 3.46 27.45
C ILE A 116 -18.12 2.54 28.50
N PHE A 117 -17.54 1.40 28.11
CA PHE A 117 -16.90 0.46 29.04
C PHE A 117 -15.68 1.08 29.74
N VAL A 118 -14.84 1.80 29.00
CA VAL A 118 -13.73 2.59 29.55
C VAL A 118 -14.24 3.65 30.53
N SER A 119 -15.27 4.41 30.14
CA SER A 119 -15.88 5.43 31.00
C SER A 119 -16.47 4.82 32.29
N PHE A 120 -16.98 3.59 32.22
CA PHE A 120 -17.45 2.83 33.37
C PHE A 120 -16.30 2.41 34.30
N VAL A 121 -15.24 1.79 33.77
CA VAL A 121 -14.08 1.34 34.57
C VAL A 121 -13.44 2.51 35.31
N GLU A 122 -13.30 3.66 34.64
CA GLU A 122 -12.80 4.90 35.24
C GLU A 122 -13.61 5.33 36.47
N GLN A 123 -14.94 5.45 36.35
CA GLN A 123 -15.79 5.90 37.46
C GLN A 123 -15.96 4.83 38.54
N ALA A 124 -15.94 3.55 38.17
CA ALA A 124 -15.97 2.45 39.12
C ALA A 124 -14.68 2.33 39.94
N CYS A 125 -13.51 2.66 39.36
CA CYS A 125 -12.27 2.81 40.10
C CYS A 125 -12.33 4.01 41.06
N ARG A 126 -12.81 5.18 40.61
CA ARG A 126 -13.02 6.36 41.47
C ARG A 126 -14.01 6.11 42.63
N ALA A 127 -15.00 5.25 42.41
CA ALA A 127 -15.97 4.81 43.42
C ALA A 127 -15.46 3.67 44.33
N GLY A 128 -14.21 3.22 44.17
CA GLY A 128 -13.62 2.15 44.98
C GLY A 128 -14.22 0.76 44.76
N LEU A 129 -14.87 0.51 43.61
CA LEU A 129 -15.52 -0.76 43.29
C LEU A 129 -14.55 -1.81 42.71
N SER A 130 -13.41 -1.37 42.16
CA SER A 130 -12.29 -2.20 41.71
C SER A 130 -11.01 -1.35 41.61
N SER A 131 -9.84 -2.00 41.66
CA SER A 131 -8.56 -1.39 41.31
C SER A 131 -8.28 -1.40 39.80
N MET A 132 -9.11 -2.08 39.00
CA MET A 132 -9.01 -2.17 37.55
C MET A 132 -8.92 -0.79 36.89
N ARG A 133 -7.94 -0.64 35.99
CA ARG A 133 -7.70 0.53 35.13
C ARG A 133 -7.17 0.01 33.80
N PHE A 134 -7.59 0.62 32.70
CA PHE A 134 -6.88 0.49 31.42
C PHE A 134 -5.61 1.34 31.46
N ARG A 135 -4.53 0.89 30.80
CA ARG A 135 -3.21 1.56 30.76
C ARG A 135 -3.24 2.90 30.01
N ASP A 136 -3.77 3.93 30.67
CA ASP A 136 -3.78 5.30 30.12
C ASP A 136 -4.02 6.40 31.18
N LEU A 137 -3.86 6.08 32.47
CA LEU A 137 -4.10 7.02 33.58
C LEU A 137 -2.87 7.88 33.94
N ALA A 138 -2.31 8.52 32.92
CA ALA A 138 -1.56 9.79 32.94
C ALA A 138 -1.31 10.19 31.47
N PRO A 139 -1.16 11.50 31.13
CA PRO A 139 -0.46 11.84 29.90
C PRO A 139 0.97 11.31 30.03
N PHE A 140 1.28 10.25 29.30
CA PHE A 140 2.63 9.74 29.18
C PHE A 140 3.44 10.75 28.36
N VAL A 141 4.01 11.73 29.06
CA VAL A 141 4.93 12.70 28.49
C VAL A 141 6.25 11.99 28.28
N ILE A 142 6.72 11.97 27.03
CA ILE A 142 8.02 11.41 26.70
C ILE A 142 9.10 12.25 27.40
N PRO A 143 9.89 11.68 28.32
CA PRO A 143 10.92 12.43 29.03
C PRO A 143 12.04 12.81 28.06
N ALA A 144 12.69 13.96 28.30
CA ALA A 144 13.85 14.40 27.53
C ALA A 144 15.04 13.41 27.59
N ASP A 145 15.03 12.52 28.59
CA ASP A 145 15.96 11.41 28.74
C ASP A 145 15.16 10.09 28.72
N LEU A 146 15.20 9.41 27.58
CA LEU A 146 14.50 8.14 27.34
C LEU A 146 14.98 6.99 28.23
N SER A 147 16.11 7.11 28.94
CA SER A 147 16.55 6.09 29.91
C SER A 147 15.66 6.03 31.16
N GLN A 148 14.82 7.04 31.37
CA GLN A 148 13.83 7.10 32.45
C GLN A 148 12.57 6.28 32.16
N LEU A 149 12.46 5.69 30.95
CA LEU A 149 11.33 4.88 30.52
C LEU A 149 11.49 3.41 30.93
N THR A 150 10.37 2.75 31.22
CA THR A 150 10.35 1.29 31.27
C THR A 150 10.54 0.70 29.87
N VAL A 151 10.95 -0.57 29.78
CA VAL A 151 11.11 -1.28 28.50
C VAL A 151 9.80 -1.25 27.68
N GLU A 152 8.66 -1.41 28.34
CA GLU A 152 7.32 -1.36 27.72
C GLU A 152 6.99 0.04 27.19
N GLN A 153 7.33 1.10 27.94
CA GLN A 153 7.13 2.49 27.49
C GLN A 153 8.06 2.85 26.33
N LEU A 154 9.32 2.41 26.36
CA LEU A 154 10.28 2.63 25.28
C LEU A 154 9.85 1.89 24.00
N LEU A 155 9.27 0.70 24.11
CA LEU A 155 8.70 -0.01 22.98
C LEU A 155 7.50 0.75 22.38
N ALA A 156 6.58 1.23 23.22
CA ALA A 156 5.44 2.04 22.76
C ALA A 156 5.86 3.36 22.09
N VAL A 157 6.92 4.02 22.59
CA VAL A 157 7.52 5.20 21.92
C VAL A 157 8.12 4.82 20.56
N ARG A 158 8.81 3.67 20.45
CA ARG A 158 9.34 3.21 19.17
C ARG A 158 8.23 2.85 18.17
N GLU A 159 7.20 2.14 18.60
CA GLU A 159 6.01 1.85 17.76
C GLU A 159 5.34 3.13 17.27
N ALA A 160 5.16 4.13 18.12
CA ALA A 160 4.58 5.43 17.75
C ALA A 160 5.50 6.25 16.82
N ALA A 161 6.82 6.19 17.03
CA ALA A 161 7.81 6.82 16.15
C ALA A 161 7.81 6.18 14.76
N GLU A 162 7.72 4.84 14.67
CA GLU A 162 7.55 4.15 13.39
C GLU A 162 6.21 4.52 12.74
N LEU A 163 5.08 4.46 13.46
CA LEU A 163 3.77 4.88 12.93
C LEU A 163 3.79 6.29 12.33
N CYS A 164 4.50 7.24 12.98
CA CYS A 164 4.69 8.59 12.47
C CYS A 164 5.40 8.64 11.10
N LYS A 165 6.36 7.75 10.84
CA LYS A 165 7.05 7.67 9.54
C LYS A 165 6.13 7.20 8.40
N TRP A 166 5.08 6.44 8.73
CA TRP A 166 4.11 5.90 7.77
C TRP A 166 2.86 6.78 7.60
N ARG A 167 2.74 7.90 8.32
CA ARG A 167 1.68 8.90 8.11
C ARG A 167 2.14 9.99 7.13
N PRO A 168 1.20 10.53 6.32
CA PRO A 168 1.31 11.88 5.79
C PRO A 168 1.77 12.89 6.85
N LYS A 169 2.75 13.71 6.50
CA LYS A 169 3.30 14.77 7.36
C LYS A 169 2.57 16.10 7.15
N SER A 170 1.92 16.24 6.00
CA SER A 170 1.08 17.38 5.62
C SER A 170 -0.33 17.33 6.23
N LEU A 171 -0.93 18.51 6.40
CA LEU A 171 -2.34 18.71 6.70
C LEU A 171 -3.16 18.72 5.41
N THR A 172 -4.42 18.32 5.50
CA THR A 172 -5.36 18.58 4.39
C THR A 172 -5.63 20.07 4.27
N ILE A 173 -5.90 20.55 3.04
CA ILE A 173 -6.26 21.95 2.79
C ILE A 173 -7.52 22.36 3.59
N GLU A 174 -8.46 21.44 3.81
CA GLU A 174 -9.63 21.71 4.66
C GLU A 174 -9.23 21.91 6.14
N ALA A 175 -8.33 21.08 6.68
CA ALA A 175 -7.82 21.23 8.04
C ALA A 175 -6.97 22.51 8.18
N GLU A 176 -6.15 22.82 7.19
CA GLU A 176 -5.34 24.04 7.13
C GLU A 176 -6.21 25.31 7.11
N ILE A 177 -7.25 25.36 6.25
CA ILE A 177 -8.22 26.46 6.19
C ILE A 177 -8.99 26.58 7.52
N LYS A 178 -9.39 25.46 8.15
CA LYS A 178 -10.03 25.48 9.48
C LYS A 178 -9.08 26.03 10.55
N ILE A 179 -7.80 25.63 10.54
CA ILE A 179 -6.76 26.13 11.44
C ILE A 179 -6.54 27.63 11.24
N TYR A 180 -6.39 28.10 10.00
CA TYR A 180 -6.24 29.52 9.68
C TYR A 180 -7.45 30.34 10.17
N ASN A 181 -8.66 29.89 9.87
CA ASN A 181 -9.88 30.59 10.30
C ASN A 181 -10.00 30.68 11.83
N GLU A 182 -9.67 29.60 12.54
CA GLU A 182 -9.71 29.60 14.00
C GLU A 182 -8.56 30.42 14.62
N LEU A 183 -7.38 30.47 13.98
CA LEU A 183 -6.27 31.36 14.33
C LEU A 183 -6.66 32.84 14.20
N ILE A 184 -7.20 33.25 13.04
CA ILE A 184 -7.68 34.63 12.81
C ILE A 184 -8.74 35.02 13.83
N LYS A 185 -9.72 34.14 14.07
CA LYS A 185 -10.79 34.33 15.05
C LYS A 185 -10.29 34.46 16.50
N ARG A 186 -9.18 33.80 16.86
CA ARG A 186 -8.59 33.86 18.21
C ARG A 186 -7.53 34.96 18.38
N ALA A 187 -6.93 35.46 17.30
CA ALA A 187 -5.79 36.39 17.32
C ALA A 187 -5.94 37.65 18.18
N SER A 188 -7.16 38.19 18.32
CA SER A 188 -7.44 39.33 19.20
C SER A 188 -7.35 38.99 20.69
N THR A 189 -7.55 37.72 21.07
CA THR A 189 -7.62 37.23 22.46
C THR A 189 -6.47 36.30 22.86
N GLN A 190 -5.75 35.74 21.87
CA GLN A 190 -4.60 34.85 22.03
C GLN A 190 -3.48 35.33 21.09
N GLY A 191 -2.57 36.15 21.61
CA GLY A 191 -1.48 36.73 20.83
C GLY A 191 -0.49 35.70 20.26
N GLU A 192 -0.46 34.48 20.81
CA GLU A 192 0.26 33.33 20.27
C GLU A 192 -0.21 32.99 18.85
N CYS A 193 -1.48 33.23 18.52
CA CYS A 193 -2.03 32.97 17.19
C CYS A 193 -1.35 33.82 16.11
N ILE A 194 -0.82 35.01 16.43
CA ILE A 194 -0.05 35.81 15.47
C ILE A 194 1.24 35.09 15.07
N ALA A 195 1.98 34.50 16.02
CA ALA A 195 3.18 33.72 15.70
C ALA A 195 2.85 32.42 14.95
N LEU A 196 1.72 31.78 15.27
CA LEU A 196 1.25 30.61 14.53
C LEU A 196 0.85 30.97 13.09
N LEU A 197 0.24 32.13 12.86
CA LEU A 197 -0.02 32.67 11.51
C LEU A 197 1.29 32.97 10.77
N VAL A 198 2.31 33.55 11.42
CA VAL A 198 3.65 33.71 10.82
C VAL A 198 4.25 32.37 10.38
N MET A 199 4.13 31.32 11.21
CA MET A 199 4.63 29.98 10.84
C MET A 199 3.85 29.39 9.65
N LEU A 200 2.52 29.40 9.71
CA LEU A 200 1.63 28.84 8.70
C LEU A 200 1.76 29.56 7.35
N LEU A 201 1.84 30.89 7.36
CA LEU A 201 1.88 31.71 6.14
C LEU A 201 3.29 31.83 5.55
N LEU A 202 4.34 31.91 6.37
CA LEU A 202 5.71 32.23 5.91
C LEU A 202 6.76 31.12 6.12
N GLY A 203 6.38 29.94 6.65
CA GLY A 203 7.30 28.80 6.85
C GLY A 203 8.36 29.02 7.93
N CYS A 204 8.19 30.03 8.80
CA CYS A 204 9.10 30.33 9.91
C CYS A 204 9.21 29.17 10.92
N ARG A 205 10.38 29.03 11.56
CA ARG A 205 10.51 28.19 12.75
C ARG A 205 9.78 28.80 13.95
N THR A 206 9.47 28.00 14.97
CA THR A 206 8.80 28.45 16.20
C THR A 206 9.61 29.56 16.88
N SER A 207 10.93 29.37 17.02
CA SER A 207 11.84 30.38 17.59
C SER A 207 11.97 31.65 16.75
N GLU A 208 11.80 31.56 15.42
CA GLU A 208 11.82 32.71 14.51
C GLU A 208 10.52 33.53 14.66
N ALA A 209 9.36 32.87 14.65
CA ALA A 209 8.06 33.52 14.76
C ALA A 209 7.84 34.19 16.12
N ALA A 210 8.24 33.54 17.23
CA ALA A 210 8.19 34.13 18.57
C ALA A 210 9.17 35.32 18.75
N GLY A 211 10.26 35.37 17.98
CA GLY A 211 11.29 36.41 18.06
C GLY A 211 10.92 37.76 17.44
N LEU A 212 9.85 37.83 16.64
CA LEU A 212 9.52 39.02 15.85
C LEU A 212 8.97 40.20 16.67
N SER A 213 9.29 41.40 16.23
CA SER A 213 8.85 42.69 16.78
C SER A 213 8.34 43.60 15.65
N PHE A 214 7.56 44.63 15.94
CA PHE A 214 7.00 45.48 14.88
C PHE A 214 8.05 46.16 13.99
N GLY A 215 9.23 46.50 14.55
CA GLY A 215 10.37 47.05 13.81
C GLY A 215 11.03 46.07 12.83
N ASN A 216 10.62 44.80 12.79
CA ASN A 216 11.04 43.86 11.77
C ASN A 216 10.19 43.96 10.49
N VAL A 217 9.03 44.63 10.50
CA VAL A 217 8.22 44.86 9.30
C VAL A 217 8.83 46.03 8.51
N ARG A 218 9.11 45.80 7.22
CA ARG A 218 9.72 46.77 6.31
C ARG A 218 8.85 47.01 5.09
N LYS A 219 8.66 48.26 4.69
CA LYS A 219 8.14 48.62 3.36
C LYS A 219 9.25 48.43 2.33
N MET A 220 8.98 47.66 1.28
CA MET A 220 9.92 47.35 0.19
C MET A 220 9.62 48.17 -1.08
N ALA A 221 8.34 48.36 -1.38
CA ALA A 221 7.82 49.23 -2.43
C ALA A 221 6.40 49.68 -2.06
N ASP A 222 5.72 50.43 -2.92
CA ASP A 222 4.27 50.62 -2.77
C ASP A 222 3.55 49.27 -2.86
N ASP A 223 2.61 49.07 -1.94
CA ASP A 223 1.84 47.84 -1.70
C ASP A 223 2.67 46.55 -1.51
N LEU A 224 3.95 46.68 -1.12
CA LEU A 224 4.84 45.54 -0.86
C LEU A 224 5.60 45.72 0.46
N TYR A 225 5.35 44.79 1.38
CA TYR A 225 5.93 44.76 2.73
C TYR A 225 6.59 43.40 2.98
N SER A 226 7.62 43.38 3.82
CA SER A 226 8.35 42.15 4.18
C SER A 226 8.77 42.14 5.64
N ILE A 227 8.85 40.95 6.24
CA ILE A 227 9.45 40.76 7.56
C ILE A 227 10.94 40.47 7.42
N GLU A 228 11.77 41.28 8.08
CA GLU A 228 13.21 41.06 8.24
C GLU A 228 13.48 40.07 9.37
N ARG A 229 13.85 38.84 9.02
CA ARG A 229 14.27 37.83 9.99
C ARG A 229 15.72 38.13 10.41
N ARG A 230 15.88 38.79 11.57
CA ARG A 230 17.19 39.11 12.17
C ARG A 230 17.45 38.39 13.51
N GLU A 231 16.43 38.23 14.32
CA GLU A 231 16.52 37.74 15.70
C GLU A 231 15.69 36.46 15.91
N VAL A 232 15.97 35.71 16.98
CA VAL A 232 15.22 34.51 17.38
C VAL A 232 15.01 34.49 18.90
N GLU A 233 13.93 33.82 19.33
CA GLU A 233 13.68 33.49 20.74
C GLU A 233 14.83 32.66 21.33
N GLU A 234 15.24 32.97 22.56
CA GLU A 234 16.23 32.17 23.28
C GLU A 234 15.57 31.07 24.13
N GLN A 235 15.56 29.84 23.61
CA GLN A 235 15.24 28.60 24.39
C GLN A 235 13.94 28.68 25.23
N SER A 236 12.79 29.01 24.62
CA SER A 236 11.51 29.15 25.35
C SER A 236 11.52 30.25 26.43
N SER A 237 12.24 31.34 26.19
CA SER A 237 12.27 32.52 27.06
C SER A 237 11.80 33.78 26.33
N ARG A 238 11.58 34.85 27.09
CA ARG A 238 11.06 36.13 26.55
C ARG A 238 12.16 37.03 25.96
N THR A 239 13.42 36.61 26.05
CA THR A 239 14.56 37.34 25.47
C THR A 239 14.83 36.86 24.04
N VAL A 240 15.31 37.79 23.22
CA VAL A 240 15.72 37.55 21.84
C VAL A 240 17.24 37.60 21.72
N LYS A 241 17.79 36.86 20.77
CA LYS A 241 19.21 36.94 20.40
C LYS A 241 19.39 37.07 18.89
N ALA A 242 20.42 37.81 18.51
CA ALA A 242 20.93 37.80 17.15
C ALA A 242 21.52 36.41 16.86
N GLY A 243 21.01 35.70 15.85
CA GLY A 243 21.55 34.39 15.55
C GLY A 243 20.83 33.60 14.46
N SER A 244 21.62 32.86 13.69
CA SER A 244 21.18 31.74 12.88
C SER A 244 22.25 30.64 12.92
N LYS A 245 21.84 29.37 12.83
CA LYS A 245 22.76 28.22 12.78
C LYS A 245 23.54 28.14 11.45
N THR A 246 23.12 28.89 10.42
CA THR A 246 23.63 28.84 9.05
C THR A 246 23.82 30.26 8.50
N ALA A 247 24.77 30.45 7.58
CA ALA A 247 25.00 31.75 6.93
C ALA A 247 23.78 32.30 6.15
N SER A 248 22.81 31.44 5.84
CA SER A 248 21.57 31.75 5.11
C SER A 248 20.41 32.21 6.00
N GLY A 249 20.59 32.34 7.33
CA GLY A 249 19.48 32.61 8.23
C GLY A 249 18.95 34.05 8.22
N TYR A 250 19.70 35.01 7.67
CA TYR A 250 19.17 36.34 7.36
C TYR A 250 18.32 36.27 6.09
N ARG A 251 17.04 36.66 6.17
CA ARG A 251 16.12 36.70 5.04
C ARG A 251 15.02 37.74 5.20
N LEU A 252 14.49 38.21 4.07
CA LEU A 252 13.26 39.00 3.97
C LEU A 252 12.15 38.10 3.44
N LEU A 253 11.02 38.06 4.14
CA LEU A 253 9.85 37.25 3.78
C LEU A 253 8.69 38.19 3.45
N PRO A 254 8.14 38.17 2.22
CA PRO A 254 7.10 39.13 1.84
C PRO A 254 5.76 38.80 2.48
N LEU A 255 5.02 39.86 2.83
CA LEU A 255 3.71 39.79 3.45
C LEU A 255 2.61 39.86 2.39
N LEU A 256 1.58 39.04 2.59
CA LEU A 256 0.32 39.18 1.88
C LEU A 256 -0.43 40.41 2.44
N PRO A 257 -1.10 41.25 1.62
CA PRO A 257 -1.78 42.46 2.09
C PRO A 257 -2.72 42.23 3.27
N GLN A 258 -3.60 41.21 3.17
CA GLN A 258 -4.54 40.83 4.23
C GLN A 258 -3.85 40.47 5.56
N PHE A 259 -2.61 39.95 5.51
CA PHE A 259 -1.84 39.64 6.71
C PHE A 259 -1.08 40.87 7.23
N TYR A 260 -0.58 41.74 6.35
CA TYR A 260 -0.04 43.04 6.74
C TYR A 260 -1.09 43.91 7.45
N ASP A 261 -2.31 43.98 6.92
CA ASP A 261 -3.43 44.72 7.53
C ASP A 261 -3.75 44.21 8.95
N LEU A 262 -3.70 42.90 9.18
CA LEU A 262 -3.85 42.30 10.51
C LEU A 262 -2.71 42.71 11.46
N LEU A 263 -1.48 42.83 10.96
CA LEU A 263 -0.33 43.25 11.75
C LEU A 263 -0.36 44.75 12.08
N GLU A 264 -0.86 45.61 11.19
CA GLU A 264 -1.07 47.04 11.45
C GLU A 264 -2.25 47.28 12.41
N GLU A 265 -3.36 46.55 12.25
CA GLU A 265 -4.45 46.54 13.24
C GLU A 265 -3.92 46.15 14.63
N ARG A 266 -3.08 45.11 14.68
CA ARG A 266 -2.41 44.67 15.91
C ARG A 266 -1.44 45.72 16.46
N LYS A 267 -0.68 46.42 15.60
CA LYS A 267 0.22 47.52 16.00
C LYS A 267 -0.58 48.64 16.65
N ARG A 268 -1.73 49.02 16.08
CA ARG A 268 -2.62 50.04 16.63
C ARG A 268 -3.18 49.64 17.99
N MET A 269 -3.65 48.40 18.17
CA MET A 269 -4.09 47.90 19.49
C MET A 269 -3.00 48.01 20.57
N VAL A 270 -1.73 47.76 20.22
CA VAL A 270 -0.60 47.89 21.16
C VAL A 270 -0.32 49.36 21.48
N GLN A 271 -0.40 50.25 20.49
CA GLN A 271 -0.27 51.71 20.70
C GLN A 271 -1.38 52.27 21.59
N GLU A 272 -2.65 51.95 21.30
CA GLU A 272 -3.81 52.32 22.11
C GLU A 272 -3.63 51.85 23.57
N TYR A 273 -3.25 50.58 23.78
CA TYR A 273 -2.95 50.05 25.12
C TYR A 273 -1.78 50.75 25.81
N MET A 274 -0.72 51.11 25.06
CA MET A 274 0.41 51.86 25.60
C MET A 274 0.01 53.26 26.05
N GLU A 275 -0.81 53.96 25.28
CA GLU A 275 -1.34 55.29 25.63
C GLU A 275 -2.29 55.21 26.84
N GLU A 276 -3.25 54.29 26.85
CA GLU A 276 -4.21 54.11 27.95
C GLU A 276 -3.54 53.79 29.30
N ASN A 277 -2.42 53.07 29.27
CA ASN A 277 -1.68 52.65 30.48
C ASN A 277 -0.46 53.55 30.79
N GLY A 278 -0.26 54.64 30.04
CA GLY A 278 0.79 55.64 30.29
C GLY A 278 2.21 55.20 29.93
N TYR A 279 2.39 54.20 29.06
CA TYR A 279 3.67 53.68 28.61
C TYR A 279 4.30 54.55 27.50
N THR A 280 4.59 55.83 27.82
CA THR A 280 5.11 56.81 26.84
C THR A 280 6.59 56.65 26.48
N ASP A 281 7.38 55.97 27.32
CA ASP A 281 8.82 55.75 27.09
C ASP A 281 9.14 54.47 26.31
N LEU A 282 8.13 53.63 26.00
CA LEU A 282 8.33 52.39 25.27
C LEU A 282 8.28 52.63 23.76
N ASP A 283 9.24 52.01 23.07
CA ASP A 283 9.35 52.04 21.62
C ASP A 283 8.51 50.93 20.99
N ILE A 284 7.47 51.31 20.22
CA ILE A 284 6.56 50.37 19.55
C ILE A 284 7.29 49.39 18.63
N ASP A 285 8.38 49.80 17.99
CA ASP A 285 9.12 48.94 17.07
C ASP A 285 9.91 47.84 17.79
N LYS A 286 10.13 48.00 19.11
CA LYS A 286 10.69 46.97 20.00
C LYS A 286 9.62 46.08 20.65
N MET A 287 8.33 46.40 20.51
CA MET A 287 7.26 45.59 21.09
C MET A 287 7.06 44.29 20.30
N PRO A 288 6.74 43.18 20.98
CA PRO A 288 6.64 41.87 20.34
C PRO A 288 5.44 41.81 19.40
N LEU A 289 5.65 41.23 18.22
CA LEU A 289 4.61 41.06 17.21
C LEU A 289 3.59 39.98 17.65
N ALA A 290 4.02 39.00 18.44
CA ALA A 290 3.18 37.98 19.08
C ALA A 290 3.41 37.95 20.59
N CYS A 291 2.32 37.92 21.37
CA CYS A 291 2.35 38.12 22.82
C CYS A 291 1.63 36.99 23.59
N GLN A 292 1.89 36.89 24.90
CA GLN A 292 1.25 35.92 25.79
C GLN A 292 -0.23 36.27 26.01
N GLY A 293 -1.15 35.51 25.43
CA GLY A 293 -2.60 35.75 25.54
C GLY A 293 -2.99 37.19 25.15
N THR A 294 -3.60 37.92 26.09
CA THR A 294 -3.94 39.34 25.94
C THR A 294 -2.89 40.31 26.47
N ASN A 295 -1.75 39.84 26.99
CA ASN A 295 -0.71 40.69 27.56
C ASN A 295 0.20 41.25 26.45
N LEU A 296 -0.29 42.32 25.80
CA LEU A 296 0.24 42.91 24.57
C LEU A 296 1.74 43.21 24.56
N LEU A 297 2.32 43.58 25.71
CA LEU A 297 3.74 43.95 25.83
C LEU A 297 4.66 42.76 26.14
N THR A 298 4.09 41.58 26.43
CA THR A 298 4.84 40.39 26.87
C THR A 298 4.95 39.36 25.75
N ARG A 299 6.15 39.17 25.21
CA ARG A 299 6.46 38.18 24.17
C ARG A 299 5.96 36.77 24.54
N CYS A 300 5.30 36.08 23.61
CA CYS A 300 4.93 34.67 23.77
C CYS A 300 6.15 33.75 23.66
N THR A 301 6.09 32.59 24.31
CA THR A 301 7.12 31.55 24.19
C THR A 301 6.72 30.41 23.27
N ALA A 302 7.69 29.66 22.73
CA ALA A 302 7.46 28.45 21.94
C ALA A 302 6.56 27.41 22.65
N LYS A 303 6.65 27.32 23.98
CA LYS A 303 5.81 26.43 24.81
C LYS A 303 4.34 26.86 24.85
N GLU A 304 4.08 28.16 24.88
CA GLU A 304 2.73 28.73 24.86
C GLU A 304 2.10 28.56 23.48
N MET A 305 2.86 28.82 22.41
CA MET A 305 2.46 28.53 21.03
C MET A 305 2.08 27.05 20.85
N ASN A 306 2.90 26.12 21.34
CA ASN A 306 2.61 24.67 21.23
C ASN A 306 1.33 24.25 21.95
N ARG A 307 1.04 24.86 23.12
CA ARG A 307 -0.23 24.63 23.81
C ARG A 307 -1.42 25.15 23.00
N VAL A 308 -1.38 26.42 22.58
CA VAL A 308 -2.47 27.05 21.82
C VAL A 308 -2.73 26.34 20.50
N PHE A 309 -1.67 25.90 19.81
CA PHE A 309 -1.78 25.16 18.56
C PHE A 309 -2.44 23.78 18.74
N LYS A 310 -2.06 23.02 19.78
CA LYS A 310 -2.72 21.73 20.09
C LYS A 310 -4.20 21.92 20.41
N ASP A 311 -4.56 22.95 21.18
CA ASP A 311 -5.95 23.26 21.50
C ASP A 311 -6.75 23.59 20.21
N ILE A 312 -6.20 24.40 19.29
CA ILE A 312 -6.81 24.69 17.99
C ILE A 312 -6.97 23.43 17.12
N CYS A 313 -5.92 22.61 17.02
CA CYS A 313 -5.97 21.40 16.21
C CYS A 313 -7.03 20.39 16.71
N ILE A 314 -7.19 20.26 18.03
CA ILE A 314 -8.26 19.46 18.63
C ILE A 314 -9.64 20.04 18.27
N ASP A 315 -9.80 21.35 18.32
CA ASP A 315 -11.08 22.02 18.04
C ASP A 315 -11.50 21.92 16.55
N VAL A 316 -10.55 21.80 15.61
CA VAL A 316 -10.83 21.56 14.18
C VAL A 316 -10.94 20.08 13.79
N GLY A 317 -10.59 19.15 14.70
CA GLY A 317 -10.73 17.71 14.50
C GLY A 317 -9.49 16.94 14.05
N VAL A 318 -8.27 17.47 14.25
CA VAL A 318 -7.03 16.70 14.05
C VAL A 318 -6.94 15.56 15.06
N GLU A 319 -6.50 14.38 14.62
CA GLU A 319 -6.43 13.17 15.44
C GLU A 319 -5.45 13.30 16.63
N GLU A 320 -5.90 13.00 17.85
CA GLU A 320 -5.09 13.16 19.08
C GLU A 320 -3.82 12.26 19.07
N GLY A 321 -3.87 11.10 18.40
CA GLY A 321 -2.73 10.18 18.24
C GLY A 321 -1.55 10.79 17.48
N PHE A 322 -1.82 11.63 16.49
CA PHE A 322 -0.80 12.26 15.65
C PHE A 322 0.22 13.07 16.48
N PHE A 323 -0.23 13.78 17.52
CA PHE A 323 0.66 14.59 18.36
C PHE A 323 1.64 13.72 19.16
N PHE A 324 1.20 12.56 19.62
CA PHE A 324 2.05 11.62 20.35
C PHE A 324 3.04 10.92 19.42
N GLU A 325 2.59 10.52 18.23
CA GLU A 325 3.43 9.94 17.18
C GLU A 325 4.54 10.92 16.74
N ALA A 326 4.22 12.20 16.53
CA ALA A 326 5.20 13.24 16.20
C ALA A 326 6.21 13.50 17.34
N GLU A 327 5.75 13.55 18.60
CA GLU A 327 6.64 13.66 19.77
C GLU A 327 7.55 12.43 19.91
N ALA A 328 7.04 11.24 19.64
CA ALA A 328 7.80 10.00 19.68
C ALA A 328 8.87 9.94 18.59
N MET A 329 8.52 10.35 17.36
CA MET A 329 9.46 10.44 16.24
C MET A 329 10.61 11.41 16.56
N MET A 330 10.32 12.65 16.97
CA MET A 330 11.35 13.63 17.34
C MET A 330 12.21 13.23 18.56
N ALA A 331 11.69 12.35 19.44
CA ALA A 331 12.44 11.85 20.59
C ALA A 331 13.39 10.68 20.24
N ILE A 332 12.99 9.84 19.27
CA ILE A 332 13.80 8.71 18.78
C ILE A 332 14.83 9.19 17.74
N ASP A 333 14.40 10.01 16.78
CA ASP A 333 15.23 10.63 15.76
C ASP A 333 15.68 12.02 16.21
N LYS A 334 16.95 12.11 16.61
CA LYS A 334 17.57 13.35 17.08
C LYS A 334 17.85 14.35 15.96
N GLU A 335 17.95 13.93 14.71
CA GLU A 335 18.17 14.84 13.58
C GLU A 335 16.86 15.55 13.25
N ALA A 336 15.75 14.80 13.15
CA ALA A 336 14.40 15.37 13.06
C ALA A 336 14.06 16.25 14.28
N GLY A 337 14.36 15.81 15.50
CA GLY A 337 14.18 16.62 16.71
C GLY A 337 14.94 17.95 16.67
N VAL A 338 16.15 17.98 16.08
CA VAL A 338 16.92 19.22 15.88
C VAL A 338 16.37 20.10 14.75
N GLU A 339 15.80 19.51 13.70
CA GLU A 339 15.17 20.22 12.57
C GLU A 339 13.91 20.96 13.01
N TYR A 340 13.00 20.26 13.72
CA TYR A 340 11.69 20.77 14.15
C TYR A 340 11.70 21.40 15.56
N GLU A 341 12.88 21.77 16.06
CA GLU A 341 13.08 22.40 17.39
C GLU A 341 12.48 21.60 18.57
N ASN A 342 12.26 20.30 18.40
CA ASN A 342 11.49 19.41 19.29
C ASN A 342 10.06 19.89 19.57
N THR A 343 9.41 20.55 18.59
CA THR A 343 8.03 21.05 18.72
C THR A 343 7.11 20.51 17.63
N VAL A 344 5.96 19.98 18.02
CA VAL A 344 4.96 19.48 17.05
C VAL A 344 4.41 20.61 16.17
N VAL A 345 4.41 21.86 16.67
CA VAL A 345 4.05 23.05 15.87
C VAL A 345 4.96 23.20 14.66
N ALA A 346 6.28 23.12 14.85
CA ALA A 346 7.21 23.18 13.73
C ALA A 346 7.10 21.93 12.85
N TYR A 347 6.92 20.74 13.45
CA TYR A 347 6.70 19.52 12.69
C TYR A 347 5.51 19.64 11.73
N ILE A 348 4.39 20.23 12.15
CA ILE A 348 3.19 20.37 11.30
C ILE A 348 3.29 21.61 10.40
N LEU A 349 3.35 22.82 10.97
CA LEU A 349 3.15 24.07 10.20
C LEU A 349 4.30 24.39 9.24
N ARG A 350 5.54 24.14 9.67
CA ARG A 350 6.72 24.41 8.82
C ARG A 350 6.86 23.35 7.74
N HIS A 351 6.51 22.09 8.01
CA HIS A 351 6.50 21.04 7.01
C HIS A 351 5.40 21.29 5.97
N GLN A 352 4.17 21.63 6.39
CA GLN A 352 3.08 22.03 5.49
C GLN A 352 3.51 23.13 4.52
N ALA A 353 4.11 24.21 5.02
CA ALA A 353 4.57 25.31 4.19
C ALA A 353 5.69 24.89 3.21
N ALA A 354 6.62 24.02 3.62
CA ALA A 354 7.65 23.48 2.73
C ALA A 354 7.05 22.62 1.60
N THR A 355 6.14 21.72 1.98
CA THR A 355 5.37 20.84 1.11
C THR A 355 4.63 21.61 0.02
N GLU A 356 3.87 22.64 0.40
CA GLU A 356 3.15 23.49 -0.58
C GLU A 356 4.06 24.32 -1.48
N LEU A 357 5.21 24.78 -0.97
CA LEU A 357 6.19 25.51 -1.77
C LEU A 357 6.87 24.63 -2.82
N ILE A 358 7.03 23.33 -2.57
CA ILE A 358 7.60 22.38 -3.53
C ILE A 358 6.55 21.96 -4.58
N ALA A 359 5.26 22.00 -4.23
CA ALA A 359 4.13 21.94 -5.16
C ALA A 359 3.85 23.26 -5.92
N SER A 360 4.82 24.20 -5.96
CA SER A 360 4.74 25.45 -6.74
C SER A 360 5.79 25.47 -7.85
N ASP A 361 5.66 26.40 -8.81
CA ASP A 361 6.63 26.53 -9.92
C ASP A 361 7.96 27.20 -9.49
N ALA A 362 8.17 27.36 -8.19
CA ALA A 362 9.33 28.01 -7.59
C ALA A 362 10.66 27.29 -7.85
N SER A 363 11.74 28.07 -7.96
CA SER A 363 13.10 27.52 -8.01
C SER A 363 13.51 26.96 -6.64
N ARG A 364 14.38 25.92 -6.63
CA ARG A 364 14.99 25.41 -5.38
C ARG A 364 15.67 26.52 -4.57
N ALA A 365 16.24 27.54 -5.23
CA ALA A 365 16.84 28.68 -4.56
C ALA A 365 15.79 29.55 -3.84
N ALA A 366 14.68 29.89 -4.50
CA ALA A 366 13.59 30.67 -3.90
C ALA A 366 12.95 29.93 -2.70
N ILE A 367 12.68 28.62 -2.84
CA ILE A 367 12.19 27.77 -1.75
C ILE A 367 13.21 27.74 -0.60
N SER A 368 14.50 27.57 -0.90
CA SER A 368 15.57 27.58 0.11
C SER A 368 15.67 28.92 0.85
N VAL A 369 15.41 30.04 0.16
CA VAL A 369 15.35 31.37 0.78
C VAL A 369 14.16 31.46 1.72
N LEU A 370 12.94 31.13 1.28
CA LEU A 370 11.73 31.17 2.13
C LEU A 370 11.91 30.31 3.39
N MET A 371 12.34 29.05 3.23
CA MET A 371 12.52 28.09 4.32
C MET A 371 13.75 28.38 5.20
N GLY A 372 14.69 29.22 4.75
CA GLY A 372 15.96 29.47 5.43
C GLY A 372 16.88 28.24 5.46
N HIS A 373 16.97 27.54 4.32
CA HIS A 373 17.85 26.39 4.08
C HIS A 373 19.17 26.85 3.43
N LYS A 374 20.15 25.95 3.33
CA LYS A 374 21.39 26.22 2.60
C LYS A 374 21.06 26.18 1.10
N ILE A 375 21.35 27.26 0.38
CA ILE A 375 21.22 27.29 -1.08
C ILE A 375 22.33 26.40 -1.66
N GLU A 376 21.94 25.46 -2.52
CA GLU A 376 22.85 24.48 -3.13
C GLU A 376 23.65 25.07 -4.30
N ASP A 377 23.04 25.96 -5.08
CA ASP A 377 23.69 26.67 -6.18
C ASP A 377 24.65 27.75 -5.62
N PRO A 378 25.97 27.65 -5.85
CA PRO A 378 26.95 28.63 -5.36
C PRO A 378 26.81 30.01 -6.02
N ASN A 379 26.08 30.13 -7.12
CA ASN A 379 25.88 31.38 -7.85
C ASN A 379 24.71 32.22 -7.33
N VAL A 380 23.78 31.62 -6.56
CA VAL A 380 22.58 32.28 -6.05
C VAL A 380 22.68 32.49 -4.53
N LYS A 381 22.35 33.70 -4.06
CA LYS A 381 22.42 34.10 -2.66
C LYS A 381 21.06 34.59 -2.19
N ALA A 382 20.78 34.41 -0.89
CA ALA A 382 19.57 34.94 -0.27
C ALA A 382 19.45 36.48 -0.38
N PHE A 383 20.56 37.18 -0.56
CA PHE A 383 20.60 38.63 -0.81
C PHE A 383 20.04 39.02 -2.18
N ASP A 384 20.07 38.14 -3.18
CA ASP A 384 19.59 38.45 -4.53
C ASP A 384 18.06 38.66 -4.53
N TYR A 385 17.36 38.06 -3.56
CA TYR A 385 15.94 38.22 -3.29
C TYR A 385 15.59 39.38 -2.33
N ALA A 386 16.59 40.13 -1.83
CA ALA A 386 16.38 41.16 -0.80
C ALA A 386 15.92 42.52 -1.35
N ASN A 387 15.82 42.68 -2.67
CA ASN A 387 15.27 43.87 -3.34
C ASN A 387 13.76 43.72 -3.60
N ALA A 388 13.10 44.80 -4.06
CA ALA A 388 11.66 44.81 -4.29
C ALA A 388 11.19 43.78 -5.33
N ASP A 389 11.96 43.52 -6.39
CA ASP A 389 11.56 42.60 -7.46
C ASP A 389 11.72 41.14 -7.02
N GLY A 390 12.80 40.81 -6.30
CA GLY A 390 12.95 39.52 -5.64
C GLY A 390 11.88 39.26 -4.56
N GLN A 391 11.45 40.28 -3.82
CA GLN A 391 10.32 40.15 -2.89
C GLN A 391 8.97 39.99 -3.62
N ARG A 392 8.79 40.57 -4.81
CA ARG A 392 7.61 40.28 -5.67
C ARG A 392 7.62 38.85 -6.21
N GLU A 393 8.79 38.33 -6.61
CA GLU A 393 8.95 36.93 -7.02
C GLU A 393 8.58 35.98 -5.87
N LEU A 394 9.14 36.20 -4.68
CA LEU A 394 8.81 35.40 -3.49
C LEU A 394 7.34 35.54 -3.06
N LEU A 395 6.73 36.73 -3.21
CA LEU A 395 5.30 36.92 -2.93
C LEU A 395 4.44 36.17 -3.94
N HIS A 396 4.79 36.23 -5.23
CA HIS A 396 4.09 35.49 -6.27
C HIS A 396 4.13 33.99 -6.00
N ILE A 397 5.28 33.45 -5.59
CA ILE A 397 5.44 32.05 -5.17
C ILE A 397 4.53 31.72 -3.98
N LEU A 398 4.51 32.55 -2.92
CA LEU A 398 3.62 32.34 -1.78
C LEU A 398 2.14 32.40 -2.18
N MET A 399 1.76 33.29 -3.10
CA MET A 399 0.40 33.41 -3.63
C MET A 399 -0.05 32.20 -4.47
N GLN A 400 0.87 31.32 -4.91
CA GLN A 400 0.49 30.06 -5.55
C GLN A 400 -0.06 29.03 -4.55
N ARG A 401 0.29 29.13 -3.25
CA ARG A 401 -0.11 28.19 -2.19
C ARG A 401 -1.65 28.09 -2.02
N PRO A 402 -2.21 26.92 -1.68
CA PRO A 402 -3.65 26.73 -1.44
C PRO A 402 -4.24 27.75 -0.46
N LEU A 403 -3.64 27.88 0.74
CA LEU A 403 -4.12 28.80 1.76
C LEU A 403 -4.13 30.26 1.30
N TYR A 404 -3.15 30.69 0.50
CA TYR A 404 -3.07 32.06 0.03
C TYR A 404 -4.17 32.41 -0.97
N ARG A 405 -4.57 31.45 -1.83
CA ARG A 405 -5.69 31.63 -2.76
C ARG A 405 -7.02 31.74 -2.06
N TYR A 406 -7.22 30.95 -1.00
CA TYR A 406 -8.36 31.09 -0.09
C TYR A 406 -8.46 32.52 0.48
N ILE A 407 -7.36 33.04 1.02
CA ILE A 407 -7.29 34.40 1.59
C ILE A 407 -7.52 35.48 0.53
N CYS A 408 -7.18 35.22 -0.74
CA CYS A 408 -7.38 36.12 -1.87
C CYS A 408 -8.74 35.99 -2.59
N GLY A 409 -9.60 35.04 -2.20
CA GLY A 409 -10.96 34.89 -2.75
C GLY A 409 -11.04 34.35 -4.18
N ALA A 410 -9.97 33.76 -4.71
CA ALA A 410 -9.97 33.13 -6.03
C ALA A 410 -10.76 31.81 -5.97
N THR A 411 -11.94 31.77 -6.60
CA THR A 411 -13.00 30.77 -6.30
C THR A 411 -13.58 30.04 -7.52
N ASP A 412 -12.98 30.19 -8.70
CA ASP A 412 -13.44 29.49 -9.91
C ASP A 412 -12.84 28.08 -10.02
N ILE A 413 -13.70 27.11 -10.36
CA ILE A 413 -13.32 25.71 -10.55
C ILE A 413 -12.75 25.54 -11.96
N GLU A 414 -11.43 25.60 -12.11
CA GLU A 414 -10.78 25.60 -13.42
C GLU A 414 -10.75 24.22 -14.10
N GLN A 415 -11.62 24.03 -15.08
CA GLN A 415 -11.76 22.78 -15.85
C GLN A 415 -10.53 22.53 -16.74
N THR A 416 -9.69 21.57 -16.36
CA THR A 416 -8.60 21.10 -17.23
C THR A 416 -9.17 20.15 -18.28
N THR A 417 -9.14 20.58 -19.55
CA THR A 417 -9.45 19.68 -20.67
C THR A 417 -8.20 18.85 -20.98
N LEU A 418 -8.34 17.52 -21.02
CA LEU A 418 -7.22 16.61 -21.24
C LEU A 418 -6.89 16.48 -22.73
N GLU A 419 -5.66 16.84 -23.13
CA GLU A 419 -5.11 16.51 -24.44
C GLU A 419 -4.14 15.31 -24.36
N LYS A 420 -4.03 14.57 -25.46
CA LYS A 420 -3.25 13.33 -25.53
C LYS A 420 -1.75 13.58 -25.34
N GLY A 421 -1.19 13.01 -24.28
CA GLY A 421 0.24 13.13 -23.94
C GLY A 421 0.56 14.32 -23.04
N GLN A 422 -0.45 15.06 -22.58
CA GLN A 422 -0.32 16.08 -21.54
C GLN A 422 -0.17 15.41 -20.17
N SER A 423 0.83 15.82 -19.40
CA SER A 423 0.87 15.60 -17.96
C SER A 423 0.35 16.86 -17.26
N ALA A 424 -0.28 16.72 -16.10
CA ALA A 424 -0.72 17.83 -15.26
C ALA A 424 -0.42 17.50 -13.80
N VAL A 425 0.04 18.48 -13.03
CA VAL A 425 0.17 18.35 -11.57
C VAL A 425 -0.97 19.12 -10.94
N CYS A 426 -1.77 18.41 -10.14
CA CYS A 426 -3.06 18.88 -9.69
C CYS A 426 -3.13 18.85 -8.16
N GLY A 427 -3.40 20.00 -7.54
CA GLY A 427 -3.74 20.05 -6.12
C GLY A 427 -5.20 19.63 -5.90
N GLY A 428 -5.44 18.77 -4.91
CA GLY A 428 -6.76 18.38 -4.38
C GLY A 428 -7.87 18.13 -5.42
N SER A 429 -9.11 18.50 -5.08
CA SER A 429 -10.29 18.28 -5.94
C SER A 429 -10.17 18.97 -7.30
N THR A 430 -9.83 18.20 -8.33
CA THR A 430 -9.63 18.72 -9.69
C THR A 430 -10.63 18.13 -10.67
N ARG A 431 -11.29 18.98 -11.48
CA ARG A 431 -12.20 18.52 -12.54
C ARG A 431 -11.46 18.37 -13.87
N LEU A 432 -11.09 17.12 -14.19
CA LEU A 432 -10.58 16.73 -15.51
C LEU A 432 -11.75 16.46 -16.46
N VAL A 433 -11.70 17.01 -17.67
CA VAL A 433 -12.72 16.76 -18.71
C VAL A 433 -12.05 16.24 -19.98
N ALA A 434 -12.53 15.07 -20.43
CA ALA A 434 -12.21 14.48 -21.71
C ALA A 434 -13.18 14.98 -22.80
N GLN A 435 -12.75 14.98 -24.06
CA GLN A 435 -13.67 15.12 -25.19
C GLN A 435 -14.45 13.80 -25.41
N GLU A 436 -15.62 13.86 -26.04
CA GLU A 436 -16.47 12.68 -26.28
C GLU A 436 -15.74 11.62 -27.14
N ASP A 437 -16.00 10.34 -26.86
CA ASP A 437 -15.49 9.14 -27.57
C ASP A 437 -13.98 8.83 -27.51
N GLU A 438 -13.17 9.45 -26.63
CA GLU A 438 -11.73 9.13 -26.50
C GLU A 438 -11.35 8.25 -25.27
N GLU A 439 -10.41 7.30 -25.46
CA GLU A 439 -9.81 6.48 -24.39
C GLU A 439 -8.55 7.16 -23.81
N PHE A 440 -8.51 7.39 -22.49
CA PHE A 440 -7.37 8.00 -21.78
C PHE A 440 -6.75 7.06 -20.75
N ASP A 441 -5.42 6.91 -20.81
CA ASP A 441 -4.62 6.32 -19.72
C ASP A 441 -4.19 7.44 -18.76
N LEU A 442 -4.84 7.53 -17.59
CA LEU A 442 -4.52 8.51 -16.56
C LEU A 442 -3.48 7.93 -15.57
N TYR A 443 -2.34 8.59 -15.47
CA TYR A 443 -1.30 8.28 -14.48
C TYR A 443 -1.36 9.32 -13.36
N ILE A 444 -1.54 8.84 -12.12
CA ILE A 444 -1.56 9.68 -10.91
C ILE A 444 -0.53 9.09 -9.96
N ASP A 445 0.59 9.78 -9.79
CA ASP A 445 1.54 9.49 -8.73
C ASP A 445 1.16 10.30 -7.49
N THR A 446 1.23 9.67 -6.32
CA THR A 446 1.11 10.40 -5.05
C THR A 446 2.41 11.07 -4.71
N LEU A 447 2.29 12.19 -4.01
CA LEU A 447 3.39 13.12 -3.82
C LEU A 447 4.11 12.75 -2.51
N GLU A 448 3.40 12.29 -1.47
CA GLU A 448 3.97 11.63 -0.28
C GLU A 448 3.69 10.10 -0.37
N PRO A 449 4.46 9.27 0.36
CA PRO A 449 4.11 7.86 0.56
C PRO A 449 2.86 7.74 1.46
N TYR A 450 1.95 6.82 1.12
CA TYR A 450 0.75 6.49 1.91
C TYR A 450 -0.36 7.56 1.89
N ASP A 451 -0.48 8.24 0.75
CA ASP A 451 -1.40 9.34 0.42
C ASP A 451 -2.82 8.90 0.05
N THR A 452 -3.84 9.51 0.66
CA THR A 452 -5.25 9.18 0.36
C THR A 452 -5.73 9.83 -0.93
N MET A 453 -6.16 8.99 -1.87
CA MET A 453 -6.66 9.39 -3.18
C MET A 453 -8.11 8.94 -3.35
N GLN A 454 -9.00 9.90 -3.59
CA GLN A 454 -10.37 9.69 -4.03
C GLN A 454 -10.52 10.15 -5.49
N ILE A 455 -11.21 9.36 -6.31
CA ILE A 455 -11.47 9.66 -7.72
C ILE A 455 -12.99 9.55 -7.94
N GLN A 456 -13.62 10.66 -8.30
CA GLN A 456 -15.04 10.67 -8.66
C GLN A 456 -15.20 10.72 -10.18
N LEU A 457 -16.02 9.84 -10.74
CA LEU A 457 -16.34 9.82 -12.18
C LEU A 457 -17.77 10.34 -12.40
N GLU A 458 -17.90 11.41 -13.18
CA GLU A 458 -19.17 12.05 -13.53
C GLU A 458 -19.45 11.95 -15.04
N GLY A 459 -20.70 11.66 -15.42
CA GLY A 459 -21.11 11.41 -16.81
C GLY A 459 -21.02 9.93 -17.20
N ASP A 460 -21.18 9.63 -18.50
CA ASP A 460 -21.15 8.26 -19.07
C ASP A 460 -19.72 7.68 -19.18
N ILE A 461 -18.89 7.90 -18.14
CA ILE A 461 -17.49 7.47 -18.08
C ILE A 461 -17.41 6.01 -17.61
N ARG A 462 -16.66 5.18 -18.34
CA ARG A 462 -16.42 3.78 -17.99
C ARG A 462 -14.98 3.52 -17.56
N LEU A 463 -14.78 3.17 -16.28
CA LEU A 463 -13.48 2.71 -15.79
C LEU A 463 -13.09 1.37 -16.44
N MET A 464 -12.05 1.38 -17.28
CA MET A 464 -11.60 0.22 -18.06
C MET A 464 -10.53 -0.63 -17.34
N LYS A 465 -9.64 0.02 -16.58
CA LYS A 465 -8.59 -0.62 -15.78
C LYS A 465 -8.21 0.28 -14.59
N LYS A 466 -7.90 -0.32 -13.45
CA LYS A 466 -7.21 0.29 -12.31
C LYS A 466 -5.92 -0.49 -12.04
N ASP A 467 -4.81 0.21 -11.84
CA ASP A 467 -3.50 -0.39 -11.57
C ASP A 467 -2.79 0.48 -10.54
N ALA A 468 -2.63 -0.03 -9.31
CA ALA A 468 -1.96 0.69 -8.23
C ALA A 468 -0.52 0.19 -8.14
N ARG A 469 0.42 0.94 -8.71
CA ARG A 469 1.85 0.61 -8.64
C ARG A 469 2.43 1.20 -7.37
N LYS A 470 3.21 0.39 -6.64
CA LYS A 470 4.24 0.94 -5.75
C LYS A 470 5.32 1.51 -6.65
N THR A 471 5.31 2.83 -6.85
CA THR A 471 6.41 3.53 -7.51
C THR A 471 7.61 3.51 -6.56
N THR A 472 8.49 2.51 -6.70
CA THR A 472 9.88 2.64 -6.23
C THR A 472 10.49 3.75 -7.07
N ALA A 473 10.47 4.97 -6.54
CA ALA A 473 10.93 6.16 -7.25
C ALA A 473 12.40 5.97 -7.64
N LEU A 474 12.65 5.80 -8.94
CA LEU A 474 13.97 6.04 -9.51
C LEU A 474 14.15 7.56 -9.54
N PRO A 475 15.18 8.10 -8.88
CA PRO A 475 15.31 9.53 -8.69
C PRO A 475 15.75 10.22 -10.00
N TYR A 476 15.13 11.38 -10.27
CA TYR A 476 15.44 12.32 -11.36
C TYR A 476 15.22 11.86 -12.81
N GLN A 477 14.04 12.21 -13.34
CA GLN A 477 13.92 12.91 -14.63
C GLN A 477 12.61 13.71 -14.68
N ARG A 478 12.68 15.04 -14.53
CA ARG A 478 11.54 15.93 -14.85
C ARG A 478 11.41 16.05 -16.38
N PRO A 479 10.26 15.74 -17.00
CA PRO A 479 9.90 16.32 -18.28
C PRO A 479 9.79 17.83 -18.12
N SER A 480 10.33 18.60 -19.07
CA SER A 480 10.39 20.06 -18.98
C SER A 480 9.07 20.72 -19.38
N GLY A 481 8.53 21.58 -18.50
CA GLY A 481 7.58 22.63 -18.86
C GLY A 481 6.10 22.36 -18.56
N LEU A 482 5.69 22.54 -17.30
CA LEU A 482 4.28 22.57 -16.85
C LEU A 482 4.14 23.60 -15.73
N SER A 483 3.03 24.33 -15.69
CA SER A 483 2.72 25.32 -14.65
C SER A 483 1.54 24.90 -13.77
N MET A 484 1.71 24.97 -12.45
CA MET A 484 0.74 24.44 -11.47
C MET A 484 -0.35 25.44 -11.04
N VAL A 485 -0.46 26.58 -11.74
CA VAL A 485 -1.28 27.72 -11.31
C VAL A 485 -2.80 27.44 -11.31
N ASN A 486 -3.29 26.37 -11.92
CA ASN A 486 -4.73 26.26 -12.24
C ASN A 486 -5.49 25.33 -11.26
N ALA A 487 -4.91 24.19 -10.89
CA ALA A 487 -5.59 23.18 -10.06
C ALA A 487 -5.83 23.63 -8.59
N VAL A 488 -4.91 24.44 -8.04
CA VAL A 488 -4.95 24.83 -6.62
C VAL A 488 -6.20 25.65 -6.26
N THR A 489 -6.79 26.37 -7.22
CA THR A 489 -8.02 27.17 -7.04
C THR A 489 -9.26 26.30 -6.76
N GLN A 490 -9.28 25.07 -7.30
CA GLN A 490 -10.45 24.18 -7.21
C GLN A 490 -10.63 23.62 -5.80
N VAL A 491 -9.53 23.18 -5.16
CA VAL A 491 -9.54 22.61 -3.80
C VAL A 491 -10.04 23.59 -2.77
N VAL A 492 -9.57 24.83 -2.86
CA VAL A 492 -9.96 25.94 -1.99
C VAL A 492 -11.47 26.12 -2.01
N THR A 493 -12.06 26.10 -3.21
CA THR A 493 -13.49 26.29 -3.44
C THR A 493 -14.35 25.14 -2.86
N GLU A 494 -13.86 23.90 -2.86
CA GLU A 494 -14.58 22.77 -2.25
C GLU A 494 -14.37 22.68 -0.73
N ALA A 495 -13.14 22.91 -0.25
CA ALA A 495 -12.86 23.03 1.18
C ALA A 495 -13.73 24.12 1.83
N GLU A 496 -13.88 25.27 1.17
CA GLU A 496 -14.81 26.33 1.58
C GLU A 496 -16.25 25.85 1.73
N LYS A 497 -16.77 25.09 0.76
CA LYS A 497 -18.14 24.56 0.79
C LYS A 497 -18.34 23.56 1.93
N ASN A 498 -17.38 22.68 2.17
CA ASN A 498 -17.44 21.69 3.25
C ASN A 498 -17.34 22.36 4.64
N VAL A 499 -16.47 23.37 4.79
CA VAL A 499 -16.40 24.23 5.99
C VAL A 499 -17.74 24.94 6.25
N ARG A 500 -18.33 25.58 5.23
CA ARG A 500 -19.64 26.25 5.35
C ARG A 500 -20.80 25.28 5.64
N ALA A 501 -20.71 24.04 5.17
CA ALA A 501 -21.72 23.01 5.41
C ALA A 501 -21.65 22.36 6.80
N GLY A 502 -20.63 22.67 7.62
CA GLY A 502 -20.48 22.12 8.97
C GLY A 502 -20.22 20.61 9.01
N LYS A 503 -19.72 20.03 7.91
CA LYS A 503 -19.35 18.61 7.86
C LYS A 503 -18.07 18.37 8.68
N LEU A 504 -17.98 17.16 9.26
CA LEU A 504 -16.70 16.63 9.72
C LEU A 504 -15.77 16.43 8.51
N ALA A 505 -14.47 16.58 8.72
CA ALA A 505 -13.49 16.35 7.65
C ALA A 505 -13.46 14.85 7.30
N ASP A 506 -14.09 14.46 6.20
CA ASP A 506 -14.18 13.07 5.76
C ASP A 506 -12.90 12.64 5.03
N LYS A 507 -11.90 12.25 5.84
CA LYS A 507 -10.63 11.59 5.44
C LYS A 507 -9.66 12.45 4.61
N PRO A 508 -8.37 12.04 4.48
CA PRO A 508 -7.33 12.94 3.99
C PRO A 508 -7.41 13.18 2.48
N VAL A 509 -6.97 14.36 2.05
CA VAL A 509 -6.66 14.71 0.65
C VAL A 509 -5.36 15.50 0.67
N MET A 510 -4.43 15.16 -0.22
CA MET A 510 -2.98 15.27 -0.02
C MET A 510 -2.27 16.41 -0.77
N ILE A 511 -1.08 16.77 -0.28
CA ILE A 511 -0.05 17.63 -0.88
C ILE A 511 1.34 17.06 -0.44
N ALA A 512 2.40 17.15 -1.25
CA ALA A 512 3.80 16.84 -0.84
C ALA A 512 4.84 17.64 -1.66
N GLN A 513 6.18 17.52 -1.55
CA GLN A 513 7.10 16.46 -1.06
C GLN A 513 8.48 17.08 -0.68
N CYS A 514 9.34 16.43 0.13
CA CYS A 514 10.81 16.62 0.04
C CYS A 514 11.66 15.46 0.63
N ASP A 515 12.85 15.23 0.03
CA ASP A 515 13.98 14.38 0.47
C ASP A 515 14.52 14.79 1.87
N ASP A 516 15.28 14.04 2.69
CA ASP A 516 15.96 12.70 2.69
C ASP A 516 16.34 12.39 4.19
N PRO A 517 17.25 11.46 4.63
CA PRO A 517 17.65 10.11 4.17
C PRO A 517 17.57 8.99 5.27
N LEU A 518 17.53 7.70 4.89
CA LEU A 518 18.11 6.57 5.66
C LEU A 518 18.12 5.26 4.83
N SER A 519 19.22 5.02 4.13
CA SER A 519 19.52 3.71 3.55
C SER A 519 19.89 2.71 4.66
N GLU A 520 19.46 1.46 4.49
CA GLU A 520 19.71 0.27 5.32
C GLU A 520 18.65 -0.07 6.40
N LEU A 521 17.99 -1.23 6.16
CA LEU A 521 17.26 -2.14 7.07
C LEU A 521 15.73 -2.23 6.91
N MET A 522 15.27 -2.89 5.84
CA MET A 522 14.09 -3.77 5.89
C MET A 522 14.31 -5.02 5.03
N THR A 523 14.07 -6.20 5.62
CA THR A 523 13.91 -7.47 4.89
C THR A 523 12.50 -7.62 4.34
N ILE A 524 12.35 -8.40 3.26
CA ILE A 524 11.18 -8.40 2.36
C ILE A 524 9.86 -8.88 3.00
N ASP A 525 9.89 -9.55 4.17
CA ASP A 525 8.72 -10.22 4.74
C ASP A 525 7.89 -9.38 5.74
N ASP A 526 8.34 -8.19 6.14
CA ASP A 526 7.61 -7.36 7.10
C ASP A 526 6.80 -6.24 6.44
N LEU A 527 5.48 -6.25 6.72
CA LEU A 527 4.47 -5.20 6.45
C LEU A 527 3.93 -5.07 5.00
N GLN A 528 3.03 -6.00 4.64
CA GLN A 528 1.97 -5.72 3.65
C GLN A 528 0.99 -4.66 4.20
N ILE A 529 0.97 -3.46 3.60
CA ILE A 529 -0.18 -2.55 3.66
C ILE A 529 -0.65 -2.30 2.23
N ASN A 530 -1.83 -2.83 1.89
CA ASN A 530 -2.45 -2.71 0.58
C ASN A 530 -3.14 -1.36 0.42
N TRP A 531 -2.37 -0.37 -0.04
CA TRP A 531 -2.89 0.95 -0.39
C TRP A 531 -3.74 0.89 -1.67
N LYS A 532 -4.97 1.43 -1.63
CA LYS A 532 -5.90 1.45 -2.77
C LYS A 532 -6.67 2.78 -2.81
N PRO A 533 -6.73 3.49 -3.96
CA PRO A 533 -7.58 4.66 -4.11
C PRO A 533 -9.06 4.28 -4.06
N GLN A 534 -9.89 5.15 -3.48
CA GLN A 534 -11.34 5.01 -3.45
C GLN A 534 -11.92 5.64 -4.72
N ILE A 535 -12.76 4.90 -5.45
CA ILE A 535 -13.38 5.40 -6.70
C ILE A 535 -14.90 5.36 -6.57
N THR A 536 -15.55 6.50 -6.81
CA THR A 536 -17.00 6.71 -6.68
C THR A 536 -17.61 7.30 -7.95
N ASN A 537 -18.92 7.18 -8.11
CA ASN A 537 -19.68 7.83 -9.18
C ASN A 537 -20.10 9.26 -8.76
N GLY A 538 -20.75 10.00 -9.67
CA GLY A 538 -21.31 11.33 -9.39
C GLY A 538 -22.26 11.40 -8.17
N ASP A 539 -22.87 10.30 -7.76
CA ASP A 539 -23.75 10.22 -6.59
C ASP A 539 -23.01 9.91 -5.28
N GLY A 540 -21.70 9.63 -5.35
CA GLY A 540 -20.86 9.24 -4.20
C GLY A 540 -20.90 7.75 -3.86
N ASP A 541 -21.67 6.95 -4.59
CA ASP A 541 -21.67 5.49 -4.44
C ASP A 541 -20.34 4.90 -4.92
N PRO A 542 -19.81 3.85 -4.27
CA PRO A 542 -18.67 3.11 -4.78
C PRO A 542 -18.98 2.57 -6.18
N ILE A 543 -18.18 2.93 -7.18
CA ILE A 543 -18.27 2.26 -8.47
C ILE A 543 -17.88 0.81 -8.23
N ALA A 544 -18.79 -0.10 -8.55
CA ALA A 544 -18.55 -1.53 -8.40
C ALA A 544 -17.27 -1.90 -9.17
N ASP A 545 -16.19 -2.16 -8.42
CA ASP A 545 -14.88 -2.54 -8.93
C ASP A 545 -15.08 -3.82 -9.74
N SER A 546 -15.19 -3.70 -11.08
CA SER A 546 -15.40 -4.86 -11.95
C SER A 546 -14.19 -5.81 -11.96
N SER A 547 -13.11 -5.40 -11.29
CA SER A 547 -12.13 -6.29 -10.70
C SER A 547 -12.73 -7.10 -9.54
N GLU A 548 -13.21 -8.31 -9.86
CA GLU A 548 -12.96 -9.45 -8.97
C GLU A 548 -11.46 -9.42 -8.61
N GLU A 549 -11.08 -9.78 -7.38
CA GLU A 549 -9.70 -9.69 -6.89
C GLU A 549 -8.69 -10.21 -7.93
N VAL A 550 -7.79 -9.31 -8.35
CA VAL A 550 -6.79 -9.61 -9.38
C VAL A 550 -5.66 -10.39 -8.74
N GLN A 551 -5.92 -11.67 -8.46
CA GLN A 551 -4.89 -12.59 -8.00
C GLN A 551 -3.89 -12.83 -9.13
N MET A 552 -2.60 -12.77 -8.80
CA MET A 552 -1.50 -12.88 -9.75
C MET A 552 -0.89 -14.27 -9.65
N ALA A 553 -0.51 -14.84 -10.78
CA ALA A 553 0.24 -16.09 -10.82
C ALA A 553 1.58 -15.88 -11.51
N VAL A 554 2.65 -16.41 -10.91
CA VAL A 554 4.02 -16.28 -11.41
C VAL A 554 4.53 -17.64 -11.89
N CYS A 555 5.18 -17.64 -13.05
CA CYS A 555 5.94 -18.79 -13.53
C CYS A 555 7.34 -18.74 -12.90
N GLU A 556 7.76 -19.82 -12.23
CA GLU A 556 9.07 -19.89 -11.57
C GLU A 556 10.21 -19.99 -12.59
N ASP A 557 10.01 -20.79 -13.63
CA ASP A 557 10.95 -20.90 -14.75
C ASP A 557 10.77 -19.72 -15.70
N THR A 558 11.89 -19.24 -16.27
CA THR A 558 11.83 -18.24 -17.35
C THR A 558 11.37 -18.92 -18.63
N LEU A 559 10.44 -18.31 -19.38
CA LEU A 559 9.87 -18.92 -20.57
C LEU A 559 10.57 -18.44 -21.84
N ILE A 560 10.95 -19.36 -22.72
CA ILE A 560 11.54 -19.05 -24.04
C ILE A 560 10.54 -19.44 -25.12
N ALA A 561 10.12 -18.48 -25.94
CA ALA A 561 9.29 -18.72 -27.11
C ALA A 561 10.14 -19.05 -28.34
N VAL A 562 9.73 -20.08 -29.08
CA VAL A 562 10.25 -20.36 -30.43
C VAL A 562 9.30 -19.72 -31.44
N LEU A 563 9.80 -18.78 -32.23
CA LEU A 563 9.02 -18.06 -33.24
C LEU A 563 8.98 -18.85 -34.58
N PRO A 564 7.99 -18.58 -35.45
CA PRO A 564 8.07 -18.97 -36.86
C PRO A 564 9.38 -18.46 -37.49
N GLY A 565 10.12 -19.33 -38.16
CA GLY A 565 11.48 -19.07 -38.62
C GLY A 565 12.59 -19.61 -37.70
N GLY A 566 12.26 -20.07 -36.48
CA GLY A 566 13.20 -20.75 -35.59
C GLY A 566 14.02 -19.86 -34.66
N VAL A 567 13.73 -18.55 -34.64
CA VAL A 567 14.30 -17.60 -33.67
C VAL A 567 13.75 -17.90 -32.28
N LEU A 568 14.62 -17.93 -31.26
CA LEU A 568 14.24 -18.06 -29.86
C LEU A 568 14.24 -16.66 -29.21
N LYS A 569 13.23 -16.36 -28.37
CA LYS A 569 13.10 -15.09 -27.65
C LYS A 569 12.57 -15.31 -26.24
N GLU A 570 13.15 -14.66 -25.24
CA GLU A 570 12.63 -14.66 -23.87
C GLU A 570 11.22 -14.04 -23.84
N VAL A 571 10.33 -14.62 -23.05
CA VAL A 571 9.02 -14.05 -22.73
C VAL A 571 9.21 -13.00 -21.61
N PRO A 572 8.96 -11.71 -21.87
CA PRO A 572 9.28 -10.65 -20.92
C PRO A 572 8.34 -10.61 -19.70
N LYS A 573 7.17 -11.27 -19.78
CA LYS A 573 6.14 -11.24 -18.74
C LYS A 573 6.27 -12.48 -17.84
N LYS A 574 6.64 -12.27 -16.58
CA LYS A 574 6.78 -13.34 -15.56
C LYS A 574 5.52 -13.54 -14.71
N GLU A 575 4.66 -12.51 -14.62
CA GLU A 575 3.44 -12.52 -13.81
C GLU A 575 2.19 -12.42 -14.70
N PHE A 576 1.19 -13.26 -14.47
CA PHE A 576 -0.02 -13.35 -15.27
C PHE A 576 -1.26 -13.23 -14.38
N VAL A 577 -2.25 -12.47 -14.84
CA VAL A 577 -3.52 -12.34 -14.13
C VAL A 577 -4.28 -13.66 -14.20
N TYR A 578 -4.81 -14.13 -13.08
CA TYR A 578 -5.84 -15.16 -13.07
C TYR A 578 -7.09 -14.69 -12.32
N ASN A 579 -8.05 -15.59 -12.14
CA ASN A 579 -9.28 -15.35 -11.40
C ASN A 579 -9.56 -16.58 -10.53
N GLY A 580 -9.85 -16.38 -9.24
CA GLY A 580 -10.30 -17.44 -8.33
C GLY A 580 -11.72 -17.97 -8.65
N THR A 581 -12.44 -17.37 -9.61
CA THR A 581 -13.70 -17.94 -10.11
C THR A 581 -13.50 -18.98 -11.21
N LYS A 582 -14.54 -19.79 -11.45
CA LYS A 582 -14.57 -20.82 -12.50
C LYS A 582 -14.54 -20.27 -13.94
N ARG A 583 -14.58 -18.95 -14.14
CA ARG A 583 -14.69 -18.31 -15.47
C ARG A 583 -13.34 -17.83 -16.03
N ALA A 584 -13.14 -18.02 -17.33
CA ALA A 584 -12.02 -17.43 -18.07
C ALA A 584 -12.09 -15.90 -18.10
N ARG A 585 -11.01 -15.23 -17.67
CA ARG A 585 -10.75 -13.81 -18.00
C ARG A 585 -10.44 -13.64 -19.49
N ARG A 586 -10.02 -12.42 -19.89
CA ARG A 586 -9.54 -12.11 -21.23
C ARG A 586 -8.15 -12.75 -21.42
N ASP A 587 -7.89 -13.36 -22.57
CA ASP A 587 -6.55 -13.90 -22.85
C ASP A 587 -5.56 -12.72 -23.02
N GLU A 588 -4.39 -12.81 -22.39
CA GLU A 588 -3.39 -11.74 -22.33
C GLU A 588 -2.32 -11.95 -23.42
N LYS A 589 -1.80 -10.88 -24.05
CA LYS A 589 -0.73 -11.05 -25.05
C LYS A 589 0.63 -11.27 -24.35
N ILE A 590 1.38 -12.27 -24.80
CA ILE A 590 2.70 -12.67 -24.26
C ILE A 590 3.78 -11.63 -24.60
N PHE A 591 3.68 -11.03 -25.79
CA PHE A 591 4.59 -10.00 -26.29
C PHE A 591 3.85 -8.68 -26.49
N ALA A 592 4.41 -7.59 -25.97
CA ALA A 592 3.91 -6.23 -26.24
C ALA A 592 4.09 -5.84 -27.73
N ASP A 593 5.14 -6.37 -28.35
CA ASP A 593 5.40 -6.25 -29.78
C ASP A 593 4.21 -6.78 -30.60
N LYS A 594 3.61 -5.91 -31.40
CA LYS A 594 2.44 -6.25 -32.23
C LYS A 594 2.82 -7.14 -33.42
N THR A 595 4.08 -7.14 -33.86
CA THR A 595 4.58 -7.95 -34.99
C THR A 595 4.70 -9.44 -34.66
N ILE A 596 4.87 -9.78 -33.39
CA ILE A 596 4.85 -11.16 -32.91
C ILE A 596 3.38 -11.57 -32.69
N ASP A 597 2.75 -12.08 -33.74
CA ASP A 597 1.39 -12.60 -33.75
C ASP A 597 1.33 -14.14 -33.61
N ARG A 598 2.46 -14.81 -33.82
CA ARG A 598 2.57 -16.28 -33.85
C ARG A 598 3.77 -16.82 -33.08
N VAL A 599 3.55 -17.94 -32.40
CA VAL A 599 4.54 -18.70 -31.62
C VAL A 599 4.42 -20.18 -31.99
N LYS A 600 5.55 -20.86 -32.22
CA LYS A 600 5.60 -22.27 -32.61
C LYS A 600 5.51 -23.22 -31.40
N THR A 601 6.25 -22.90 -30.34
CA THR A 601 6.22 -23.60 -29.04
C THR A 601 6.81 -22.69 -27.96
N ILE A 602 6.60 -23.02 -26.68
CA ILE A 602 7.23 -22.34 -25.53
C ILE A 602 7.91 -23.38 -24.65
N LEU A 603 9.12 -23.05 -24.20
CA LEU A 603 10.01 -23.91 -23.44
C LEU A 603 10.27 -23.28 -22.07
N PRO A 604 10.02 -23.98 -20.95
CA PRO A 604 10.47 -23.53 -19.64
C PRO A 604 12.00 -23.70 -19.52
N PHE A 605 12.67 -22.66 -19.07
CA PHE A 605 14.11 -22.60 -18.83
C PHE A 605 14.35 -22.36 -17.33
N SER A 606 14.68 -23.43 -16.62
CA SER A 606 14.95 -23.37 -15.18
C SER A 606 16.37 -22.91 -14.88
N GLN A 607 16.53 -21.99 -13.92
CA GLN A 607 17.86 -21.59 -13.40
C GLN A 607 18.26 -22.37 -12.14
N TYR A 608 17.38 -23.25 -11.62
CA TYR A 608 17.61 -23.97 -10.37
C TYR A 608 18.33 -25.32 -10.51
N ALA A 609 18.48 -25.80 -11.76
CA ALA A 609 19.10 -27.09 -12.07
C ALA A 609 19.84 -27.03 -13.41
N ASP A 610 20.83 -27.91 -13.56
CA ASP A 610 21.40 -28.27 -14.85
C ASP A 610 20.29 -28.81 -15.78
N LYS A 611 20.49 -28.74 -17.09
CA LYS A 611 19.50 -29.09 -18.10
C LYS A 611 20.16 -29.91 -19.20
N ILE A 612 19.43 -30.89 -19.72
CA ILE A 612 19.79 -31.56 -20.98
C ILE A 612 18.81 -31.10 -22.06
N VAL A 613 19.36 -30.69 -23.20
CA VAL A 613 18.61 -30.52 -24.44
C VAL A 613 18.88 -31.71 -25.34
N ILE A 614 17.83 -32.33 -25.88
CA ILE A 614 17.91 -33.48 -26.79
C ILE A 614 17.19 -33.14 -28.09
N SER A 615 17.91 -33.17 -29.20
CA SER A 615 17.35 -33.10 -30.56
C SER A 615 16.38 -34.25 -30.83
N ARG A 616 15.56 -34.12 -31.87
CA ARG A 616 14.60 -35.17 -32.26
C ARG A 616 15.30 -36.41 -32.82
N GLU A 617 16.56 -36.24 -33.21
CA GLU A 617 17.50 -37.20 -33.80
C GLU A 617 18.34 -37.91 -32.72
N GLY A 618 18.26 -37.50 -31.45
CA GLY A 618 18.95 -38.15 -30.32
C GLY A 618 20.36 -37.64 -30.02
N THR A 619 20.83 -36.58 -30.68
CA THR A 619 21.97 -35.75 -30.23
C THR A 619 21.53 -34.88 -29.05
N ALA A 620 22.37 -34.76 -28.02
CA ALA A 620 22.11 -33.92 -26.85
C ALA A 620 23.24 -32.94 -26.54
N TRP A 621 22.91 -31.96 -25.71
CA TRP A 621 23.79 -30.94 -25.13
C TRP A 621 23.52 -30.84 -23.61
N TYR A 622 24.57 -30.63 -22.82
CA TYR A 622 24.47 -30.39 -21.38
C TYR A 622 24.64 -28.89 -21.08
N LEU A 623 23.70 -28.31 -20.33
CA LEU A 623 23.69 -26.90 -19.93
C LEU A 623 23.72 -26.82 -18.41
N LEU A 624 24.66 -26.06 -17.84
CA LEU A 624 24.74 -25.84 -16.40
C LEU A 624 23.58 -24.97 -15.88
N ALA A 625 23.28 -25.04 -14.59
CA ALA A 625 22.35 -24.14 -13.91
C ALA A 625 22.77 -22.67 -14.05
N GLU A 626 24.08 -22.42 -14.06
CA GLU A 626 24.72 -21.09 -14.13
C GLU A 626 24.53 -20.38 -15.49
N VAL A 627 24.26 -21.12 -16.57
CA VAL A 627 24.04 -20.54 -17.91
C VAL A 627 22.76 -19.73 -17.90
N SER A 628 22.90 -18.40 -18.01
CA SER A 628 21.76 -17.49 -17.99
C SER A 628 20.92 -17.60 -19.27
N VAL A 629 19.66 -17.13 -19.22
CA VAL A 629 18.79 -17.09 -20.40
C VAL A 629 19.38 -16.15 -21.47
N GLU A 630 19.98 -15.04 -21.05
CA GLU A 630 20.64 -14.10 -21.95
C GLU A 630 21.84 -14.75 -22.67
N GLU A 631 22.73 -15.39 -21.92
CA GLU A 631 23.88 -16.12 -22.46
C GLU A 631 23.43 -17.23 -23.42
N PHE A 632 22.42 -18.03 -23.02
CA PHE A 632 21.88 -19.09 -23.85
C PHE A 632 21.28 -18.58 -25.17
N LEU A 633 20.68 -17.38 -25.16
CA LEU A 633 20.09 -16.78 -26.36
C LEU A 633 21.12 -16.10 -27.26
N GLN A 634 22.16 -15.48 -26.69
CA GLN A 634 23.13 -14.66 -27.42
C GLN A 634 24.40 -15.42 -27.85
N ALA A 635 24.97 -16.29 -27.03
CA ALA A 635 26.31 -16.84 -27.28
C ALA A 635 26.34 -17.88 -28.43
N ASP A 636 27.37 -17.83 -29.27
CA ASP A 636 27.54 -18.73 -30.42
C ASP A 636 27.69 -20.21 -30.01
N ALA A 637 28.26 -20.47 -28.83
CA ALA A 637 28.43 -21.82 -28.28
C ALA A 637 27.11 -22.62 -28.17
N TRP A 638 25.98 -21.93 -28.06
CA TRP A 638 24.66 -22.53 -27.93
C TRP A 638 23.85 -22.55 -29.24
N GLU A 639 24.39 -22.10 -30.37
CA GLU A 639 23.65 -21.95 -31.63
C GLU A 639 23.07 -23.28 -32.16
N GLU A 640 23.85 -24.36 -32.13
CA GLU A 640 23.40 -25.71 -32.50
C GLU A 640 22.25 -26.20 -31.61
N CYS A 641 22.34 -25.91 -30.31
CA CYS A 641 21.34 -26.27 -29.30
C CYS A 641 20.03 -25.48 -29.55
N ARG A 642 20.13 -24.17 -29.84
CA ARG A 642 18.98 -23.34 -30.27
C ARG A 642 18.34 -23.88 -31.56
N ARG A 643 19.14 -24.28 -32.56
CA ARG A 643 18.65 -24.92 -33.80
C ARG A 643 17.90 -26.22 -33.52
N ALA A 644 18.41 -27.07 -32.62
CA ALA A 644 17.75 -28.31 -32.22
C ALA A 644 16.41 -28.08 -31.51
N LEU A 645 16.32 -27.11 -30.60
CA LEU A 645 15.06 -26.70 -29.97
C LEU A 645 14.07 -26.13 -31.00
N ALA A 646 14.54 -25.30 -31.92
CA ALA A 646 13.72 -24.78 -33.01
C ALA A 646 13.15 -25.89 -33.92
N ALA A 647 13.87 -27.01 -34.08
CA ALA A 647 13.40 -28.21 -34.79
C ALA A 647 12.37 -29.05 -33.99
N GLY A 648 12.13 -28.70 -32.73
CA GLY A 648 11.22 -29.41 -31.80
C GLY A 648 11.95 -30.39 -30.88
N GLY A 649 13.21 -30.12 -30.54
CA GLY A 649 13.94 -30.82 -29.48
C GLY A 649 13.32 -30.63 -28.10
N ILE A 650 13.73 -31.48 -27.16
CA ILE A 650 13.22 -31.58 -25.80
C ILE A 650 14.23 -30.93 -24.86
N MET A 651 13.78 -30.04 -23.98
CA MET A 651 14.57 -29.54 -22.85
C MET A 651 14.01 -30.10 -21.56
N ILE A 652 14.87 -30.62 -20.69
CA ILE A 652 14.50 -31.20 -19.40
C ILE A 652 15.55 -30.85 -18.33
N PRO A 653 15.15 -30.43 -17.13
CA PRO A 653 16.06 -30.26 -16.00
C PRO A 653 16.59 -31.62 -15.52
N CYS A 654 17.83 -31.63 -15.05
CA CYS A 654 18.48 -32.77 -14.41
C CYS A 654 17.97 -32.93 -12.97
N GLU A 655 17.52 -34.13 -12.63
CA GLU A 655 17.09 -34.48 -11.26
C GLU A 655 18.28 -35.06 -10.49
N LYS A 656 18.68 -34.44 -9.38
CA LYS A 656 19.94 -34.77 -8.65
C LYS A 656 20.05 -36.22 -8.21
N ASP A 657 18.92 -36.85 -7.86
CA ASP A 657 18.88 -38.22 -7.36
C ASP A 657 18.48 -39.27 -8.44
N ALA A 658 18.28 -38.87 -9.69
CA ALA A 658 17.84 -39.81 -10.72
C ALA A 658 18.99 -40.72 -11.16
N ASP A 659 18.78 -42.04 -11.16
CA ASP A 659 19.74 -42.98 -11.75
C ASP A 659 19.51 -43.20 -13.26
N SER A 660 18.35 -42.79 -13.78
CA SER A 660 17.93 -43.09 -15.14
C SER A 660 17.29 -41.90 -15.86
N LEU A 661 17.55 -41.81 -17.17
CA LEU A 661 16.79 -40.99 -18.11
C LEU A 661 15.98 -41.91 -19.03
N ILE A 662 14.66 -41.69 -19.09
CA ILE A 662 13.79 -42.30 -20.10
C ILE A 662 13.69 -41.37 -21.29
N CYS A 663 13.83 -41.90 -22.50
CA CYS A 663 13.52 -41.19 -23.74
C CYS A 663 12.52 -42.02 -24.57
N GLY A 664 11.52 -41.36 -25.16
CA GLY A 664 10.48 -41.98 -25.97
C GLY A 664 10.28 -41.29 -27.32
N ALA A 665 10.08 -42.10 -28.36
CA ALA A 665 9.82 -41.67 -29.73
C ALA A 665 8.32 -41.59 -30.04
N LYS A 666 7.96 -40.86 -31.09
CA LYS A 666 6.55 -40.62 -31.47
C LYS A 666 5.73 -41.89 -31.74
N ASN A 667 6.38 -43.00 -32.12
CA ASN A 667 5.72 -44.29 -32.33
C ASN A 667 5.51 -45.10 -31.03
N GLY A 668 5.93 -44.58 -29.88
CA GLY A 668 5.84 -45.24 -28.58
C GLY A 668 7.04 -46.10 -28.17
N ASP A 669 8.05 -46.26 -29.03
CA ASP A 669 9.30 -46.93 -28.65
C ASP A 669 10.11 -46.08 -27.66
N ILE A 670 10.75 -46.72 -26.68
CA ILE A 670 11.42 -46.09 -25.54
C ILE A 670 12.82 -46.67 -25.29
N VAL A 671 13.66 -45.92 -24.58
CA VAL A 671 14.95 -46.38 -24.03
C VAL A 671 15.18 -45.82 -22.62
N ARG A 672 15.77 -46.64 -21.74
CA ARG A 672 16.23 -46.23 -20.41
C ARG A 672 17.77 -46.12 -20.41
N LEU A 673 18.28 -44.91 -20.23
CA LEU A 673 19.70 -44.58 -20.21
C LEU A 673 20.20 -44.36 -18.77
N PRO A 674 21.50 -44.62 -18.49
CA PRO A 674 22.14 -44.28 -17.22
C PRO A 674 22.35 -42.77 -17.06
N ALA A 675 21.81 -42.18 -15.99
CA ALA A 675 21.87 -40.73 -15.73
C ALA A 675 23.27 -40.25 -15.34
N ASP A 676 24.00 -41.06 -14.56
CA ASP A 676 25.39 -40.82 -14.17
C ASP A 676 26.31 -40.54 -15.37
N LYS A 677 26.12 -41.29 -16.46
CA LYS A 677 26.87 -41.13 -17.71
C LYS A 677 26.42 -39.95 -18.58
N LEU A 678 25.23 -39.42 -18.35
CA LEU A 678 24.71 -38.24 -19.04
C LEU A 678 25.22 -36.95 -18.39
N CYS A 679 25.35 -36.93 -17.06
CA CYS A 679 25.87 -35.79 -16.31
C CYS A 679 27.40 -35.71 -16.26
N ALA A 680 28.12 -36.81 -16.49
CA ALA A 680 29.59 -36.87 -16.45
C ALA A 680 30.30 -36.28 -17.71
N TRP A 681 29.62 -35.45 -18.50
CA TRP A 681 30.09 -35.07 -19.85
C TRP A 681 29.65 -33.66 -20.27
N GLN A 682 30.50 -32.96 -21.02
CA GLN A 682 30.28 -31.60 -21.54
C GLN A 682 30.41 -31.55 -23.08
N GLY A 683 29.53 -30.79 -23.75
CA GLY A 683 29.58 -30.53 -25.20
C GLY A 683 28.32 -30.95 -25.98
N GLN A 684 28.50 -31.49 -27.18
CA GLN A 684 27.47 -32.13 -28.03
C GLN A 684 27.76 -33.65 -28.23
N ARG A 685 26.77 -34.54 -28.06
CA ARG A 685 26.96 -36.01 -28.21
C ARG A 685 25.69 -36.77 -28.57
N GLN A 686 25.81 -37.85 -29.35
CA GLN A 686 24.70 -38.78 -29.59
C GLN A 686 24.39 -39.61 -28.34
N VAL A 687 23.22 -39.42 -27.74
CA VAL A 687 22.79 -40.12 -26.51
C VAL A 687 21.72 -41.18 -26.74
N VAL A 688 20.89 -41.05 -27.79
CA VAL A 688 19.90 -42.06 -28.20
C VAL A 688 20.10 -42.37 -29.68
N ARG A 689 20.11 -43.64 -30.07
CA ARG A 689 20.01 -44.02 -31.48
C ARG A 689 18.53 -44.17 -31.86
N ILE A 690 17.99 -43.18 -32.58
CA ILE A 690 16.61 -43.24 -33.05
C ILE A 690 16.44 -44.30 -34.16
N GLY A 691 15.20 -44.77 -34.32
CA GLY A 691 14.77 -45.60 -35.44
C GLY A 691 14.00 -44.78 -36.47
N GLU A 692 12.91 -45.35 -36.98
CA GLU A 692 12.02 -44.70 -37.96
C GLU A 692 11.28 -43.47 -37.40
N ALA A 693 11.11 -43.40 -36.07
CA ALA A 693 10.37 -42.33 -35.40
C ALA A 693 11.30 -41.41 -34.60
N PRO A 694 11.13 -40.07 -34.72
CA PRO A 694 11.88 -39.10 -33.92
C PRO A 694 11.44 -39.10 -32.46
N LEU A 695 12.33 -38.61 -31.58
CA LEU A 695 12.02 -38.38 -30.17
C LEU A 695 10.85 -37.39 -29.97
N ALA A 696 10.15 -37.58 -28.86
CA ALA A 696 8.92 -36.88 -28.50
C ALA A 696 8.86 -36.47 -27.02
N ALA A 697 9.31 -37.34 -26.12
CA ALA A 697 9.26 -37.11 -24.68
C ALA A 697 10.51 -37.69 -23.99
N ALA A 698 10.90 -37.09 -22.86
CA ALA A 698 11.97 -37.61 -22.01
C ALA A 698 11.74 -37.21 -20.54
N CYS A 699 12.23 -38.01 -19.59
CA CYS A 699 12.03 -37.79 -18.16
C CYS A 699 13.12 -38.48 -17.31
N PHE A 700 13.71 -37.75 -16.36
CA PHE A 700 14.60 -38.33 -15.34
C PHE A 700 13.80 -39.03 -14.24
N CYS A 701 14.29 -40.17 -13.76
CA CYS A 701 13.61 -41.00 -12.75
C CYS A 701 14.58 -41.93 -12.00
N LYS A 702 14.11 -42.47 -10.88
CA LYS A 702 14.76 -43.53 -10.10
C LYS A 702 14.25 -44.91 -10.52
N ALA A 703 15.05 -45.95 -10.30
CA ALA A 703 14.72 -47.35 -10.61
C ALA A 703 13.47 -47.86 -9.87
N THR A 704 13.17 -47.26 -8.73
CA THR A 704 12.00 -47.51 -7.86
C THR A 704 10.75 -46.74 -8.26
N ASP A 705 10.86 -45.80 -9.20
CA ASP A 705 9.74 -44.97 -9.61
C ASP A 705 8.84 -45.70 -10.61
N ASP A 706 7.62 -45.18 -10.72
CA ASP A 706 6.72 -45.47 -11.82
C ASP A 706 6.73 -44.28 -12.78
N ILE A 707 6.55 -44.52 -14.08
CA ILE A 707 6.37 -43.47 -15.08
C ILE A 707 5.00 -43.57 -15.75
N LEU A 708 4.50 -42.44 -16.24
CA LEU A 708 3.39 -42.34 -17.18
C LEU A 708 3.93 -42.02 -18.58
N LEU A 709 3.64 -42.88 -19.56
CA LEU A 709 3.75 -42.59 -20.98
C LEU A 709 2.35 -42.15 -21.49
N ILE A 710 2.26 -41.01 -22.17
CA ILE A 710 0.98 -40.41 -22.57
C ILE A 710 0.99 -40.06 -24.06
N SER A 711 -0.11 -40.40 -24.74
CA SER A 711 -0.28 -40.20 -26.19
C SER A 711 -1.15 -38.98 -26.55
N GLU A 712 -0.98 -38.45 -27.76
CA GLU A 712 -1.72 -37.31 -28.31
C GLU A 712 -3.25 -37.54 -28.30
N LYS A 713 -3.72 -38.79 -28.37
CA LYS A 713 -5.15 -39.19 -28.24
C LYS A 713 -5.57 -39.57 -26.81
N GLY A 714 -4.82 -39.09 -25.81
CA GLY A 714 -5.23 -39.13 -24.40
C GLY A 714 -5.22 -40.51 -23.75
N GLN A 715 -4.45 -41.46 -24.29
CA GLN A 715 -4.16 -42.71 -23.57
C GLN A 715 -2.96 -42.50 -22.64
N ALA A 716 -2.96 -43.15 -21.48
CA ALA A 716 -1.88 -43.13 -20.52
C ALA A 716 -1.52 -44.55 -20.06
N LEU A 717 -0.26 -44.93 -20.22
CA LEU A 717 0.32 -46.19 -19.76
C LEU A 717 1.21 -45.91 -18.54
N ARG A 718 0.86 -46.44 -17.37
CA ARG A 718 1.72 -46.45 -16.19
C ARG A 718 2.60 -47.70 -16.21
N THR A 719 3.90 -47.58 -16.01
CA THR A 719 4.81 -48.73 -15.92
C THR A 719 5.92 -48.50 -14.90
N HIS A 720 6.43 -49.57 -14.28
CA HIS A 720 7.54 -49.49 -13.33
C HIS A 720 8.86 -49.26 -14.08
N VAL A 721 9.72 -48.36 -13.59
CA VAL A 721 11.03 -48.11 -14.23
C VAL A 721 11.93 -49.35 -14.17
N SER A 722 11.77 -50.21 -13.15
CA SER A 722 12.40 -51.53 -13.04
C SER A 722 12.11 -52.47 -14.20
N ASP A 723 10.93 -52.38 -14.81
CA ASP A 723 10.50 -53.25 -15.92
C ASP A 723 11.17 -52.86 -17.25
N LEU A 724 11.83 -51.70 -17.27
CA LEU A 724 12.57 -51.18 -18.41
C LEU A 724 14.06 -51.52 -18.28
N TYR A 725 14.59 -52.21 -19.30
CA TYR A 725 16.00 -52.56 -19.37
C TYR A 725 16.88 -51.29 -19.43
N LYS A 726 17.62 -51.03 -18.34
CA LYS A 726 18.63 -49.96 -18.28
C LYS A 726 19.80 -50.32 -19.18
N ARG A 727 20.12 -49.46 -20.15
CA ARG A 727 21.30 -49.62 -21.01
C ARG A 727 22.57 -49.50 -20.18
N VAL A 728 23.59 -50.29 -20.54
CA VAL A 728 24.94 -50.21 -19.93
C VAL A 728 25.64 -48.90 -20.28
N ASP A 729 25.30 -48.29 -21.43
CA ASP A 729 25.90 -47.06 -21.91
C ASP A 729 24.92 -46.18 -22.70
N ILE A 730 25.30 -44.93 -22.92
CA ILE A 730 24.59 -44.00 -23.81
C ILE A 730 24.82 -44.33 -25.30
N GLY A 731 23.96 -43.81 -26.17
CA GLY A 731 23.95 -44.15 -27.61
C GLY A 731 23.16 -45.43 -27.94
N GLY A 732 22.45 -45.99 -26.96
CA GLY A 732 21.60 -47.17 -27.12
C GLY A 732 20.40 -46.92 -28.03
N GLY A 733 19.96 -47.97 -28.72
CA GLY A 733 18.74 -47.96 -29.55
C GLY A 733 17.46 -48.07 -28.73
N LEU A 734 16.38 -47.52 -29.29
CA LEU A 734 15.01 -47.65 -28.78
C LEU A 734 14.53 -49.12 -28.79
N THR A 735 13.57 -49.43 -27.93
CA THR A 735 12.89 -50.73 -27.76
C THR A 735 11.39 -50.54 -27.66
N LYS A 736 10.59 -51.60 -27.83
CA LYS A 736 9.13 -51.50 -27.75
C LYS A 736 8.67 -50.95 -26.41
N GLY A 737 7.89 -49.88 -26.47
CA GLY A 737 7.23 -49.26 -25.33
C GLY A 737 5.71 -49.23 -25.54
N MET A 738 5.08 -48.11 -25.15
CA MET A 738 3.64 -47.90 -25.27
C MET A 738 3.15 -48.14 -26.71
N ARG A 739 2.08 -48.91 -26.87
CA ARG A 739 1.43 -49.11 -28.15
C ARG A 739 0.55 -47.91 -28.46
N MET A 740 0.74 -47.28 -29.62
CA MET A 740 -0.15 -46.19 -30.06
C MET A 740 -1.53 -46.74 -30.44
N LYS A 741 -2.58 -45.96 -30.19
CA LYS A 741 -3.96 -46.40 -30.37
C LYS A 741 -4.26 -46.82 -31.82
N THR A 742 -4.57 -48.10 -31.99
CA THR A 742 -4.80 -48.71 -33.30
C THR A 742 -5.92 -48.00 -34.09
N GLY A 743 -5.70 -47.77 -35.39
CA GLY A 743 -6.68 -47.13 -36.28
C GLY A 743 -6.78 -45.60 -36.16
N THR A 744 -5.82 -44.94 -35.52
CA THR A 744 -5.77 -43.48 -35.36
C THR A 744 -4.38 -42.91 -35.68
N ASP A 745 -4.24 -41.58 -35.79
CA ASP A 745 -2.97 -40.88 -36.01
C ASP A 745 -2.16 -40.64 -34.72
N ASP A 746 -2.39 -41.48 -33.70
CA ASP A 746 -1.89 -41.32 -32.33
C ASP A 746 -0.36 -41.47 -32.21
N ARG A 747 0.22 -40.69 -31.30
CA ARG A 747 1.67 -40.50 -31.13
C ARG A 747 1.99 -40.25 -29.67
N LEU A 748 3.16 -40.68 -29.19
CA LEU A 748 3.63 -40.33 -27.85
C LEU A 748 3.86 -38.81 -27.78
N CYS A 749 3.38 -38.16 -26.72
CA CYS A 749 3.56 -36.72 -26.50
C CYS A 749 4.20 -36.34 -25.16
N CYS A 750 4.04 -37.15 -24.11
CA CYS A 750 4.54 -36.81 -22.77
C CYS A 750 5.04 -38.05 -22.00
N CYS A 751 6.02 -37.85 -21.12
CA CYS A 751 6.59 -38.84 -20.22
C CYS A 751 6.86 -38.17 -18.87
N LEU A 752 6.31 -38.70 -17.77
CA LEU A 752 6.40 -38.10 -16.43
C LEU A 752 6.62 -39.18 -15.36
N VAL A 753 7.31 -38.86 -14.26
CA VAL A 753 7.28 -39.68 -13.04
C VAL A 753 5.87 -39.64 -12.45
N TYR A 754 5.32 -40.80 -12.09
CA TYR A 754 3.97 -40.92 -11.53
C TYR A 754 3.94 -40.50 -10.05
N GLN A 755 3.34 -39.34 -9.77
CA GLN A 755 3.18 -38.80 -8.42
C GLN A 755 1.73 -39.03 -7.93
N PRO A 756 1.42 -40.08 -7.14
CA PRO A 756 0.04 -40.38 -6.72
C PRO A 756 -0.62 -39.27 -5.89
N LYS A 757 0.16 -38.60 -5.03
CA LYS A 757 -0.32 -37.57 -4.08
C LYS A 757 -0.53 -36.15 -4.66
N ARG A 758 -0.32 -35.94 -5.96
CA ARG A 758 -0.44 -34.60 -6.60
C ARG A 758 -1.44 -34.58 -7.75
N SER A 759 -2.17 -33.50 -7.92
CA SER A 759 -3.21 -33.38 -8.95
C SER A 759 -2.59 -33.38 -10.36
N LEU A 760 -3.16 -34.17 -11.27
CA LEU A 760 -2.69 -34.31 -12.65
C LEU A 760 -3.60 -33.50 -13.57
N THR A 761 -3.02 -32.57 -14.33
CA THR A 761 -3.74 -31.66 -15.23
C THR A 761 -3.37 -31.99 -16.67
N ALA A 762 -4.38 -32.23 -17.51
CA ALA A 762 -4.22 -32.53 -18.93
C ALA A 762 -4.88 -31.45 -19.80
N VAL A 763 -4.19 -31.04 -20.87
CA VAL A 763 -4.57 -29.89 -21.70
C VAL A 763 -4.55 -30.27 -23.19
N SER A 764 -5.62 -29.99 -23.92
CA SER A 764 -5.72 -30.22 -25.38
C SER A 764 -5.46 -28.97 -26.22
N GLN A 765 -5.02 -29.18 -27.45
CA GLN A 765 -4.75 -28.12 -28.43
C GLN A 765 -6.02 -27.31 -28.73
N GLN A 766 -7.19 -27.96 -28.79
CA GLN A 766 -8.50 -27.28 -28.92
C GLN A 766 -9.02 -26.67 -27.61
N ARG A 767 -8.12 -26.26 -26.72
CA ARG A 767 -8.37 -25.48 -25.51
C ARG A 767 -9.14 -26.22 -24.42
N LYS A 768 -9.10 -27.55 -24.36
CA LYS A 768 -9.73 -28.31 -23.27
C LYS A 768 -8.78 -28.52 -22.10
N LEU A 769 -9.29 -28.42 -20.88
CA LEU A 769 -8.57 -28.53 -19.62
C LEU A 769 -9.28 -29.55 -18.72
N LEU A 770 -8.58 -30.60 -18.29
CA LEU A 770 -9.06 -31.62 -17.36
C LEU A 770 -8.13 -31.70 -16.15
N VAL A 771 -8.70 -31.85 -14.96
CA VAL A 771 -7.97 -32.01 -13.69
C VAL A 771 -8.44 -33.29 -13.02
N LEU A 772 -7.50 -34.18 -12.71
CA LEU A 772 -7.69 -35.38 -11.90
C LEU A 772 -7.03 -35.15 -10.54
N ARG A 773 -7.81 -35.13 -9.46
CA ARG A 773 -7.27 -34.80 -8.13
C ARG A 773 -6.38 -35.91 -7.60
N ALA A 774 -5.48 -35.53 -6.68
CA ALA A 774 -4.81 -36.47 -5.79
C ALA A 774 -5.84 -37.40 -5.11
N ASP A 775 -5.46 -38.67 -4.92
CA ASP A 775 -6.22 -39.69 -4.19
C ASP A 775 -7.66 -39.98 -4.67
N SER A 776 -8.08 -39.44 -5.81
CA SER A 776 -9.34 -39.79 -6.49
C SER A 776 -9.34 -41.26 -6.96
N GLU A 777 -10.50 -41.94 -6.86
CA GLU A 777 -10.65 -43.33 -7.36
C GLU A 777 -10.26 -43.45 -8.83
N GLU A 778 -10.60 -42.44 -9.62
CA GLU A 778 -10.29 -42.31 -11.04
C GLU A 778 -8.79 -42.29 -11.31
N LYS A 779 -8.02 -41.61 -10.47
CA LYS A 779 -6.55 -41.62 -10.55
C LYS A 779 -5.95 -42.91 -9.97
N ALA A 780 -6.53 -43.47 -8.92
CA ALA A 780 -6.14 -44.78 -8.38
C ALA A 780 -6.33 -45.94 -9.39
N GLN A 781 -7.22 -45.76 -10.38
CA GLN A 781 -7.40 -46.66 -11.51
C GLN A 781 -6.28 -46.58 -12.58
N LEU A 782 -5.36 -45.60 -12.51
CA LEU A 782 -4.08 -45.65 -13.23
C LEU A 782 -3.17 -46.70 -12.57
N ARG A 783 -3.52 -47.98 -12.71
CA ARG A 783 -2.73 -49.11 -12.22
C ARG A 783 -1.49 -49.29 -13.10
N ALA A 784 -0.39 -49.73 -12.49
CA ALA A 784 0.80 -50.10 -13.25
C ALA A 784 0.48 -51.29 -14.18
N GLN A 785 1.01 -51.20 -15.39
CA GLN A 785 0.92 -52.19 -16.45
C GLN A 785 2.33 -52.47 -16.98
N GLY A 786 2.50 -53.60 -17.66
CA GLY A 786 3.73 -53.87 -18.42
C GLY A 786 3.93 -52.83 -19.53
N HIS A 787 5.18 -52.62 -19.94
CA HIS A 787 5.59 -51.50 -20.79
C HIS A 787 5.12 -51.56 -22.27
N VAL A 788 4.28 -52.53 -22.68
CA VAL A 788 3.88 -52.78 -24.10
C VAL A 788 2.34 -52.71 -24.33
N GLY A 789 1.61 -52.01 -23.46
CA GLY A 789 0.16 -51.80 -23.56
C GLY A 789 -0.23 -50.54 -24.36
N GLU A 790 -1.50 -50.43 -24.78
CA GLU A 790 -2.08 -49.15 -25.27
C GLU A 790 -2.35 -48.16 -24.12
N GLY A 791 -2.28 -48.60 -22.85
CA GLY A 791 -2.64 -47.83 -21.68
C GLY A 791 -4.15 -47.76 -21.44
N VAL A 792 -4.59 -46.79 -20.63
CA VAL A 792 -6.00 -46.50 -20.37
C VAL A 792 -6.33 -45.08 -20.80
N CYS A 793 -7.60 -44.85 -21.16
CA CYS A 793 -8.08 -43.49 -21.44
C CYS A 793 -7.90 -42.61 -20.20
N LEU A 794 -7.11 -41.54 -20.32
CA LEU A 794 -6.92 -40.50 -19.32
C LEU A 794 -7.94 -39.38 -19.53
N VAL A 795 -8.05 -38.93 -20.79
CA VAL A 795 -8.84 -37.78 -21.23
C VAL A 795 -9.38 -38.08 -22.63
N TYR A 796 -10.63 -37.71 -22.90
CA TYR A 796 -11.24 -37.98 -24.20
C TYR A 796 -10.96 -36.84 -25.17
N VAL A 797 -10.16 -37.16 -26.20
CA VAL A 797 -9.72 -36.25 -27.26
C VAL A 797 -10.49 -36.59 -28.54
N GLU A 798 -11.22 -35.64 -29.11
CA GLU A 798 -12.12 -35.87 -30.25
C GLU A 798 -11.49 -35.53 -31.60
N GLY A 799 -11.72 -36.39 -32.60
CA GLY A 799 -11.41 -36.12 -34.00
C GLY A 799 -9.96 -35.71 -34.23
N SER A 800 -9.77 -34.50 -34.76
CA SER A 800 -8.47 -33.90 -35.04
C SER A 800 -7.79 -33.22 -33.85
N ASP A 801 -8.44 -33.16 -32.67
CA ASP A 801 -7.80 -32.65 -31.45
C ASP A 801 -6.66 -33.58 -31.00
N ARG A 802 -5.77 -33.02 -30.19
CA ARG A 802 -4.56 -33.66 -29.65
C ARG A 802 -4.27 -33.09 -28.26
N LEU A 803 -3.62 -33.87 -27.40
CA LEU A 803 -3.03 -33.31 -26.19
C LEU A 803 -1.89 -32.34 -26.55
N ALA A 804 -1.92 -31.18 -25.90
CA ALA A 804 -0.87 -30.16 -25.93
C ALA A 804 0.14 -30.39 -24.80
N GLU A 805 -0.34 -30.70 -23.60
CA GLU A 805 0.52 -30.94 -22.44
C GLU A 805 -0.20 -31.75 -21.34
N VAL A 806 0.58 -32.44 -20.50
CA VAL A 806 0.12 -32.98 -19.21
C VAL A 806 1.16 -32.65 -18.13
N LEU A 807 0.72 -32.17 -16.97
CA LEU A 807 1.61 -31.75 -15.87
C LEU A 807 0.98 -31.92 -14.48
N TYR A 808 1.82 -31.99 -13.45
CA TYR A 808 1.38 -31.96 -12.05
C TYR A 808 1.31 -30.52 -11.53
N THR A 809 0.11 -30.06 -11.16
CA THR A 809 -0.10 -28.77 -10.52
C THR A 809 -1.33 -28.82 -9.62
N ASP A 810 -1.21 -28.20 -8.45
CA ASP A 810 -2.22 -28.19 -7.39
C ASP A 810 -2.75 -26.77 -7.13
N GLN A 811 -2.06 -25.73 -7.62
CA GLN A 811 -2.41 -24.31 -7.50
C GLN A 811 -2.95 -23.77 -8.83
N ALA A 812 -2.07 -23.38 -9.77
CA ALA A 812 -2.46 -22.80 -11.04
C ALA A 812 -1.71 -23.39 -12.25
N VAL A 813 -2.28 -23.18 -13.43
CA VAL A 813 -1.70 -23.54 -14.74
C VAL A 813 -1.75 -22.35 -15.68
N LEU A 814 -0.63 -22.05 -16.32
CA LEU A 814 -0.53 -21.04 -17.37
C LEU A 814 -0.65 -21.73 -18.73
N LEU A 815 -1.73 -21.43 -19.45
CA LEU A 815 -2.02 -21.94 -20.79
C LEU A 815 -1.47 -20.96 -21.83
N LEU A 816 -0.78 -21.48 -22.84
CA LEU A 816 -0.03 -20.68 -23.82
C LEU A 816 -0.41 -21.10 -25.24
N SER A 817 -0.68 -20.13 -26.11
CA SER A 817 -1.24 -20.37 -27.46
C SER A 817 -0.30 -20.03 -28.62
N ASP A 818 -0.58 -20.66 -29.76
CA ASP A 818 0.04 -20.40 -31.06
C ASP A 818 -0.10 -18.95 -31.53
N SER A 819 -1.15 -18.26 -31.11
CA SER A 819 -1.44 -16.86 -31.44
C SER A 819 -0.79 -15.84 -30.49
N GLY A 820 0.19 -16.27 -29.68
CA GLY A 820 0.94 -15.39 -28.78
C GLY A 820 0.13 -14.88 -27.59
N TYR A 821 -0.96 -15.56 -27.23
CA TYR A 821 -1.76 -15.27 -26.03
C TYR A 821 -1.52 -16.29 -24.91
N ALA A 822 -1.66 -15.83 -23.67
CA ALA A 822 -1.58 -16.59 -22.43
C ALA A 822 -2.88 -16.47 -21.62
N GLN A 823 -3.22 -17.49 -20.84
CA GLN A 823 -4.30 -17.46 -19.86
C GLN A 823 -3.91 -18.32 -18.65
N CYS A 824 -3.80 -17.71 -17.48
CA CYS A 824 -3.64 -18.45 -16.24
C CYS A 824 -5.00 -18.92 -15.71
N ARG A 825 -5.04 -20.14 -15.16
CA ARG A 825 -6.20 -20.75 -14.51
C ARG A 825 -5.80 -21.30 -13.16
N ASP A 826 -6.52 -20.88 -12.12
CA ASP A 826 -6.54 -21.59 -10.86
C ASP A 826 -7.11 -23.00 -11.09
N VAL A 827 -6.30 -24.01 -10.73
CA VAL A 827 -6.61 -25.43 -10.83
C VAL A 827 -7.34 -25.90 -9.57
N SER A 828 -7.15 -25.27 -8.41
CA SER A 828 -7.80 -25.61 -7.15
C SER A 828 -9.32 -25.43 -7.20
N VAL A 829 -9.83 -24.41 -7.91
CA VAL A 829 -11.28 -24.10 -8.00
C VAL A 829 -12.02 -24.84 -9.12
N LEU A 830 -11.31 -25.61 -9.95
CA LEU A 830 -11.92 -26.35 -11.06
C LEU A 830 -12.68 -27.59 -10.56
N ARG A 831 -13.85 -27.81 -11.14
CA ARG A 831 -14.68 -28.99 -10.86
C ARG A 831 -14.00 -30.24 -11.39
N GLU A 832 -13.74 -31.17 -10.48
CA GLU A 832 -13.24 -32.51 -10.80
C GLU A 832 -14.18 -33.25 -11.76
N LYS A 833 -13.58 -34.03 -12.66
CA LYS A 833 -14.26 -34.99 -13.54
C LYS A 833 -13.40 -36.26 -13.62
N GLY A 834 -14.05 -37.41 -13.78
CA GLY A 834 -13.35 -38.68 -13.98
C GLY A 834 -12.61 -38.76 -15.32
N ARG A 835 -11.86 -39.85 -15.50
CA ARG A 835 -11.10 -40.10 -16.72
C ARG A 835 -12.03 -40.27 -17.92
N GLY A 836 -11.51 -39.96 -19.12
CA GLY A 836 -12.32 -40.00 -20.34
C GLY A 836 -13.37 -38.88 -20.43
N ALA A 837 -13.36 -37.89 -19.53
CA ALA A 837 -14.06 -36.64 -19.75
C ALA A 837 -13.35 -35.78 -20.83
N LYS A 838 -14.11 -34.92 -21.52
CA LYS A 838 -13.59 -33.89 -22.46
C LYS A 838 -12.94 -32.68 -21.78
N GLY A 839 -12.86 -32.64 -20.45
CA GLY A 839 -12.49 -31.44 -19.70
C GLY A 839 -13.53 -30.32 -19.72
N ILE A 840 -13.06 -29.09 -19.48
CA ILE A 840 -13.74 -27.79 -19.62
C ILE A 840 -12.97 -26.91 -20.61
N GLU A 841 -13.51 -25.76 -21.03
CA GLU A 841 -12.74 -24.79 -21.83
C GLU A 841 -11.74 -24.05 -20.94
N GLY A 842 -10.44 -24.17 -21.28
CA GLY A 842 -9.31 -23.59 -20.56
C GLY A 842 -8.92 -22.19 -21.04
N MET A 843 -9.01 -21.92 -22.34
CA MET A 843 -8.60 -20.65 -22.98
C MET A 843 -9.61 -20.28 -24.09
N LYS A 844 -9.75 -18.99 -24.45
CA LYS A 844 -10.68 -18.58 -25.52
C LYS A 844 -10.01 -18.48 -26.90
N ARG A 845 -8.80 -17.91 -27.00
CA ARG A 845 -8.08 -17.70 -28.28
C ARG A 845 -7.00 -18.75 -28.58
N GLY A 846 -6.72 -18.93 -29.88
CA GLY A 846 -5.63 -19.77 -30.38
C GLY A 846 -5.80 -21.28 -30.17
N GLN A 847 -4.81 -22.03 -30.63
CA GLN A 847 -4.58 -23.42 -30.22
C GLN A 847 -3.56 -23.42 -29.07
N ILE A 848 -3.79 -24.21 -28.02
CA ILE A 848 -2.82 -24.33 -26.94
C ILE A 848 -1.60 -25.11 -27.44
N ILE A 849 -0.41 -24.50 -27.34
CA ILE A 849 0.88 -25.09 -27.72
C ILE A 849 1.69 -25.58 -26.51
N ARG A 850 1.39 -25.06 -25.31
CA ARG A 850 2.06 -25.43 -24.07
C ARG A 850 1.19 -25.11 -22.86
N ALA A 851 1.39 -25.85 -21.76
CA ALA A 851 0.94 -25.44 -20.44
C ALA A 851 2.11 -25.54 -19.46
N VAL A 852 2.21 -24.62 -18.51
CA VAL A 852 3.26 -24.64 -17.47
C VAL A 852 2.65 -24.42 -16.09
N CYS A 853 3.33 -24.89 -15.04
CA CYS A 853 2.93 -24.63 -13.67
C CYS A 853 3.07 -23.13 -13.35
N ALA A 854 2.15 -22.58 -12.56
CA ALA A 854 2.29 -21.24 -12.01
C ALA A 854 1.92 -21.25 -10.52
N LYS A 855 2.64 -20.47 -9.73
CA LYS A 855 2.36 -20.27 -8.30
C LYS A 855 1.51 -19.02 -8.11
N VAL A 856 0.53 -19.12 -7.22
CA VAL A 856 -0.30 -17.99 -6.79
C VAL A 856 0.53 -17.03 -5.92
N LYS A 857 0.37 -15.72 -6.12
CA LYS A 857 0.81 -14.63 -5.25
C LYS A 857 -0.37 -14.04 -4.49
#